data_AF-A0AAD6Y998-F1
#
_entry.id   AF-A0AAD6Y998-F1
#
_cell.length_a   1.000
_cell.length_b   1.000
_cell.length_c   1.000
_cell.angle_alpha   90.00
_cell.angle_beta   90.00
_cell.angle_gamma   90.00
#
_symmetry.space_group_name_H-M   'P 1'
#
loop_
_entity.id
_entity.type
_entity.pdbx_description
1 polymer ?
#
loop_
_entity_poly.entity_id
_entity_poly.type
_entity_poly.pdbx_seq_one_letter_code
_entity_poly.pdbx_strand_id
1 'polypeptide(L)'
;PVNFAFAYLSSTYQVVEMTPGDATLWAETTALKSRNPALKVFLSIGGWSFNDPPTSGIFSSLVASSENIGVFIPSVVSVMQAYGFDGIDIDWEYPGAPDRGGSSADTENYANFIRRVKAVFSGYGYSITFTAPSSYWYLQNFDLPSMLDEGGADWVNVMTYDLHGTWDSPADYIGSIVLAHTNLTEIEVLYVLFFSLVGIDPSKIVMGIGFYGRSFELADAGCVDPGCPFAGAAPAGPCSVSPGTLMYTEIEDIVNSNAVNDVIFDSVAAVKYVVYNGIDWVSYDDEQTLALKMNYANSICLSGTMVWSLDQHGTPPTCLDIECPVGSTTLWEDFLGDASTPCTGNARNYCCDTPSVDTFIPVPANDVFPMSEVEGNVVDYDDNEGTPDDTTTGDGSAGLGDDGLENDSPFSSVFIASPNAASVSSLDTESDWVLSDCDPTSDQPQSSVTATCTCPMDDEDCGCAHVLIGKAYDTIVKLPSNCGLGPYGRVVFLELRPDQSGHRADGGPGYSLAFDYAFTDIAEENGPIYMRADMTDMPGYWDSIIDSPPDGSTTSVRKRDLNFHQPRGVNKRWWGSFTNWYLFRLNQLNTLTSKDSVSRNFHWSDSYTIFSQSESCPNFQSSLDITVSGSASIDSQFGYYLEATIVPPAVQQAYVYFKAGAGAQATFTITGVAAASWDSGRTELISFGFPGLYYPGLLTLGPSLHLYGELSGSLSLSGMYQTTVGYTFPGIDLSFGKEDSNAGTSQFSNGVSPNENNQGFNYNMGWNVELAGQADAHLIPSLQLGISVLGGTILDAEVFVEADIYAGLSVSGSVSNTVAPQICVTPEVGVNLNAGLMGSILLWEPSPLSTSLYSTEFTWPSTCFGSVTQPSSSS
;
A
#
# COMPACT_ATOMS: atom_id res chain seq x y z
N PRO A 1 -29.89 4.17 2.52
CA PRO A 1 -30.84 4.56 3.59
C PRO A 1 -30.88 3.48 4.68
N VAL A 2 -31.32 3.81 5.89
CA VAL A 2 -31.61 2.83 6.96
C VAL A 2 -33.12 2.76 7.16
N ASN A 3 -33.68 1.56 7.11
CA ASN A 3 -35.11 1.34 7.32
C ASN A 3 -35.33 0.74 8.71
N PHE A 4 -36.09 1.41 9.57
CA PHE A 4 -36.54 0.82 10.83
C PHE A 4 -37.74 -0.09 10.56
N ALA A 5 -37.56 -1.39 10.75
CA ALA A 5 -38.58 -2.42 10.59
C ALA A 5 -39.01 -2.95 11.97
N PHE A 6 -40.27 -2.85 12.41
CA PHE A 6 -41.44 -2.29 11.71
C PHE A 6 -42.29 -1.40 12.62
N ALA A 7 -43.09 -0.54 11.99
CA ALA A 7 -44.33 -0.01 12.56
C ALA A 7 -45.55 -0.74 11.99
N TYR A 8 -46.64 -0.79 12.74
CA TYR A 8 -47.88 -1.47 12.34
C TYR A 8 -49.02 -0.47 12.09
N LEU A 9 -50.12 -0.98 11.54
CA LEU A 9 -51.38 -0.24 11.45
C LEU A 9 -52.39 -0.76 12.49
N SER A 10 -52.98 0.16 13.23
CA SER A 10 -54.16 -0.14 14.06
C SER A 10 -55.37 -0.52 13.21
N SER A 11 -56.40 -1.09 13.83
CA SER A 11 -57.69 -1.37 13.17
C SER A 11 -58.43 -0.11 12.67
N THR A 12 -57.96 1.08 13.08
CA THR A 12 -58.41 2.39 12.61
C THR A 12 -57.43 3.05 11.65
N TYR A 13 -56.47 2.30 11.10
CA TYR A 13 -55.52 2.74 10.07
C TYR A 13 -54.53 3.83 10.50
N GLN A 14 -54.31 3.99 11.81
CA GLN A 14 -53.24 4.82 12.35
C GLN A 14 -51.95 4.02 12.47
N VAL A 15 -50.81 4.66 12.20
CA VAL A 15 -49.47 4.11 12.42
C VAL A 15 -49.24 3.99 13.93
N VAL A 16 -48.87 2.79 14.37
CA VAL A 16 -48.61 2.45 15.77
C VAL A 16 -47.30 1.68 15.87
N GLU A 17 -46.72 1.69 17.06
CA GLU A 17 -45.57 0.84 17.40
C GLU A 17 -45.92 -0.64 17.17
N MET A 18 -44.97 -1.42 16.65
CA MET A 18 -45.11 -2.88 16.59
C MET A 18 -45.07 -3.45 18.00
N THR A 19 -44.08 -3.01 18.78
CA THR A 19 -43.90 -3.36 20.19
C THR A 19 -43.96 -2.09 21.04
N PRO A 20 -44.73 -2.08 22.16
CA PRO A 20 -44.78 -0.92 23.04
C PRO A 20 -43.38 -0.48 23.50
N GLY A 21 -43.02 0.77 23.20
CA GLY A 21 -41.70 1.34 23.49
C GLY A 21 -40.84 1.61 22.26
N ASP A 22 -41.21 1.09 21.08
CA ASP A 22 -40.45 1.26 19.84
C ASP A 22 -40.25 2.73 19.45
N ALA A 23 -41.10 3.66 19.88
CA ALA A 23 -40.88 5.09 19.67
C ALA A 23 -39.52 5.60 20.19
N THR A 24 -38.99 4.99 21.25
CA THR A 24 -37.65 5.33 21.75
C THR A 24 -36.59 4.91 20.73
N LEU A 25 -36.72 3.70 20.21
CA LEU A 25 -35.83 3.17 19.16
C LEU A 25 -35.96 3.98 17.87
N TRP A 26 -37.16 4.42 17.50
CA TRP A 26 -37.36 5.33 16.36
C TRP A 26 -36.57 6.64 16.52
N ALA A 27 -36.57 7.23 17.72
CA ALA A 27 -35.80 8.43 18.01
C ALA A 27 -34.28 8.16 17.97
N GLU A 28 -33.83 7.01 18.46
CA GLU A 28 -32.42 6.63 18.46
C GLU A 28 -31.91 6.36 17.04
N THR A 29 -32.66 5.61 16.22
CA THR A 29 -32.28 5.31 14.83
C THR A 29 -32.23 6.56 13.98
N THR A 30 -33.20 7.47 14.12
CA THR A 30 -33.19 8.75 13.39
C THR A 30 -32.08 9.70 13.87
N ALA A 31 -31.67 9.61 15.14
CA ALA A 31 -30.55 10.36 15.68
C ALA A 31 -29.19 9.96 15.09
N LEU A 32 -29.08 8.81 14.41
CA LEU A 32 -27.87 8.43 13.65
C LEU A 32 -27.47 9.49 12.60
N LYS A 33 -28.44 10.28 12.12
CA LYS A 33 -28.19 11.41 11.22
C LYS A 33 -27.31 12.52 11.82
N SER A 34 -27.18 12.58 13.15
CA SER A 34 -26.25 13.51 13.81
C SER A 34 -24.78 13.18 13.51
N ARG A 35 -24.48 11.91 13.20
CA ARG A 35 -23.14 11.43 12.83
C ARG A 35 -22.91 11.47 11.33
N ASN A 36 -23.93 11.14 10.55
CA ASN A 36 -23.92 11.23 9.10
C ASN A 36 -25.13 12.05 8.62
N PRO A 37 -24.98 13.38 8.39
CA PRO A 37 -26.07 14.24 7.94
C PRO A 37 -26.69 13.84 6.59
N ALA A 38 -25.95 13.11 5.74
CA ALA A 38 -26.44 12.62 4.46
C ALA A 38 -27.34 11.36 4.61
N LEU A 39 -27.23 10.63 5.73
CA LEU A 39 -28.03 9.44 6.00
C LEU A 39 -29.53 9.77 5.96
N LYS A 40 -30.29 8.95 5.23
CA LYS A 40 -31.74 8.96 5.26
C LYS A 40 -32.27 7.78 6.07
N VAL A 41 -33.21 8.06 6.96
CA VAL A 41 -33.84 7.05 7.83
C VAL A 41 -35.32 6.95 7.51
N PHE A 42 -35.77 5.75 7.18
CA PHE A 42 -37.14 5.43 6.78
C PHE A 42 -37.83 4.59 7.86
N LEU A 43 -39.14 4.68 7.93
CA LEU A 43 -39.97 3.79 8.74
C LEU A 43 -40.67 2.76 7.84
N SER A 44 -40.35 1.47 7.99
CA SER A 44 -41.04 0.39 7.29
C SER A 44 -42.34 0.04 8.02
N ILE A 45 -43.46 0.01 7.29
CA ILE A 45 -44.79 -0.26 7.82
C ILE A 45 -45.32 -1.56 7.22
N GLY A 46 -45.58 -2.56 8.07
CA GLY A 46 -46.11 -3.86 7.64
C GLY A 46 -45.22 -5.05 8.05
N GLY A 47 -44.73 -5.80 7.07
CA GLY A 47 -43.94 -7.01 7.24
C GLY A 47 -44.77 -8.30 7.31
N TRP A 48 -44.09 -9.44 7.18
CA TRP A 48 -44.72 -10.76 7.10
C TRP A 48 -45.72 -11.03 8.23
N SER A 49 -45.33 -10.82 9.50
CA SER A 49 -46.19 -11.12 10.64
C SER A 49 -47.40 -10.17 10.76
N PHE A 50 -47.30 -8.93 10.29
CA PHE A 50 -48.44 -8.01 10.28
C PHE A 50 -49.53 -8.46 9.30
N ASN A 51 -49.14 -9.15 8.24
CA ASN A 51 -50.04 -9.66 7.23
C ASN A 51 -50.61 -11.05 7.57
N ASP A 52 -50.35 -11.57 8.77
CA ASP A 52 -51.05 -12.72 9.33
C ASP A 52 -52.38 -12.32 9.99
N PRO A 53 -53.35 -13.25 10.14
CA PRO A 53 -54.52 -13.01 10.97
C PRO A 53 -54.12 -12.63 12.41
N PRO A 54 -54.76 -11.64 13.04
CA PRO A 54 -56.04 -11.02 12.63
C PRO A 54 -55.89 -9.75 11.77
N THR A 55 -54.68 -9.32 11.41
CA THR A 55 -54.38 -8.03 10.78
C THR A 55 -54.25 -8.09 9.26
N SER A 56 -54.20 -9.29 8.67
CA SER A 56 -54.06 -9.55 7.23
C SER A 56 -54.93 -8.70 6.27
N GLY A 57 -56.17 -8.37 6.67
CA GLY A 57 -57.09 -7.57 5.84
C GLY A 57 -56.94 -6.05 5.96
N ILE A 58 -56.07 -5.54 6.83
CA ILE A 58 -55.99 -4.11 7.16
C ILE A 58 -55.48 -3.28 5.98
N PHE A 59 -54.42 -3.73 5.29
CA PHE A 59 -53.91 -3.01 4.12
C PHE A 59 -54.92 -2.96 2.97
N SER A 60 -55.55 -4.08 2.62
CA SER A 60 -56.60 -4.12 1.58
C SER A 60 -57.74 -3.15 1.92
N SER A 61 -58.18 -3.12 3.19
CA SER A 61 -59.22 -2.19 3.66
C SER A 61 -58.76 -0.73 3.66
N LEU A 62 -57.49 -0.46 3.98
CA LEU A 62 -56.89 0.87 3.93
C LEU A 62 -56.93 1.42 2.50
N VAL A 63 -56.36 0.68 1.55
CA VAL A 63 -56.22 1.17 0.16
C VAL A 63 -57.55 1.29 -0.58
N ALA A 64 -58.56 0.50 -0.18
CA ALA A 64 -59.89 0.51 -0.79
C ALA A 64 -60.74 1.75 -0.44
N SER A 65 -60.34 2.58 0.53
CA SER A 65 -61.17 3.69 1.03
C SER A 65 -60.40 5.00 1.14
N SER A 66 -60.92 6.03 0.48
CA SER A 66 -60.39 7.40 0.61
C SER A 66 -60.46 7.95 2.04
N GLU A 67 -61.44 7.49 2.83
CA GLU A 67 -61.59 7.88 4.24
C GLU A 67 -60.48 7.26 5.09
N ASN A 68 -60.17 5.97 4.87
CA ASN A 68 -59.12 5.26 5.59
C ASN A 68 -57.74 5.86 5.27
N ILE A 69 -57.46 6.15 4.00
CA ILE A 69 -56.25 6.85 3.56
C ILE A 69 -56.16 8.24 4.23
N GLY A 70 -57.31 8.91 4.39
CA GLY A 70 -57.42 10.20 5.09
C GLY A 70 -57.14 10.14 6.59
N VAL A 71 -57.15 8.95 7.21
CA VAL A 71 -56.71 8.74 8.59
C VAL A 71 -55.22 8.35 8.63
N PHE A 72 -54.79 7.49 7.71
CA PHE A 72 -53.41 7.03 7.61
C PHE A 72 -52.42 8.17 7.37
N ILE A 73 -52.66 9.00 6.34
CA ILE A 73 -51.70 10.04 5.92
C ILE A 73 -51.37 11.03 7.07
N PRO A 74 -52.34 11.62 7.79
CA PRO A 74 -52.03 12.49 8.93
C PRO A 74 -51.30 11.74 10.05
N SER A 75 -51.66 10.48 10.29
CA SER A 75 -51.02 9.65 11.32
C SER A 75 -49.54 9.44 11.01
N VAL A 76 -49.20 9.05 9.78
CA VAL A 76 -47.80 8.80 9.40
C VAL A 76 -46.99 10.08 9.36
N VAL A 77 -47.54 11.18 8.84
CA VAL A 77 -46.86 12.49 8.86
C VAL A 77 -46.56 12.93 10.30
N SER A 78 -47.50 12.70 11.23
CA SER A 78 -47.28 13.02 12.64
C SER A 78 -46.14 12.22 13.25
N VAL A 79 -46.03 10.92 12.93
CA VAL A 79 -44.92 10.07 13.40
C VAL A 79 -43.61 10.55 12.79
N MET A 80 -43.56 10.76 11.47
CA MET A 80 -42.36 11.21 10.78
C MET A 80 -41.83 12.54 11.31
N GLN A 81 -42.72 13.51 11.57
CA GLN A 81 -42.33 14.80 12.14
C GLN A 81 -41.87 14.69 13.60
N ALA A 82 -42.52 13.82 14.39
CA ALA A 82 -42.18 13.66 15.81
C ALA A 82 -40.81 13.02 16.01
N TYR A 83 -40.44 12.07 15.16
CA TYR A 83 -39.21 11.30 15.29
C TYR A 83 -38.15 11.66 14.25
N GLY A 84 -38.45 12.48 13.24
CA GLY A 84 -37.47 12.94 12.27
C GLY A 84 -37.13 11.92 11.17
N PHE A 85 -38.08 11.08 10.78
CA PHE A 85 -37.93 10.21 9.59
C PHE A 85 -37.92 11.00 8.29
N ASP A 86 -37.18 10.53 7.29
CA ASP A 86 -37.07 11.13 5.95
C ASP A 86 -38.07 10.53 4.95
N GLY A 87 -38.59 9.35 5.25
CA GLY A 87 -39.52 8.65 4.38
C GLY A 87 -40.20 7.47 5.06
N ILE A 88 -41.07 6.79 4.31
CA ILE A 88 -41.64 5.51 4.72
C ILE A 88 -41.41 4.46 3.64
N ASP A 89 -41.39 3.21 4.07
CA ASP A 89 -41.45 2.05 3.21
C ASP A 89 -42.74 1.27 3.50
N ILE A 90 -43.51 0.94 2.48
CA ILE A 90 -44.73 0.14 2.64
C ILE A 90 -44.40 -1.32 2.30
N ASP A 91 -44.47 -2.17 3.32
CA ASP A 91 -44.18 -3.60 3.21
C ASP A 91 -45.47 -4.43 3.40
N TRP A 92 -46.32 -4.40 2.36
CA TRP A 92 -47.59 -5.12 2.33
C TRP A 92 -47.42 -6.48 1.64
N GLU A 93 -47.59 -7.55 2.41
CA GLU A 93 -47.38 -8.92 1.95
C GLU A 93 -48.67 -9.79 1.98
N TYR A 94 -49.50 -9.86 0.94
CA TYR A 94 -49.35 -9.22 -0.36
C TYR A 94 -50.70 -8.73 -0.90
N PRO A 95 -50.73 -7.64 -1.68
CA PRO A 95 -51.92 -7.19 -2.39
C PRO A 95 -52.45 -8.28 -3.32
N GLY A 96 -53.77 -8.42 -3.42
CA GLY A 96 -54.40 -9.36 -4.35
C GLY A 96 -54.35 -10.84 -3.94
N ALA A 97 -53.56 -11.20 -2.94
CA ALA A 97 -53.37 -12.56 -2.47
C ALA A 97 -54.43 -12.97 -1.42
N PRO A 98 -55.41 -13.84 -1.74
CA PRO A 98 -56.48 -14.18 -0.80
C PRO A 98 -55.99 -14.92 0.45
N ASP A 99 -54.91 -15.68 0.33
CA ASP A 99 -54.20 -16.36 1.42
C ASP A 99 -53.56 -15.38 2.42
N ARG A 100 -53.36 -14.12 2.01
CA ARG A 100 -52.82 -13.02 2.82
C ARG A 100 -53.84 -11.92 3.10
N GLY A 101 -55.13 -12.20 2.92
CA GLY A 101 -56.20 -11.22 3.17
C GLY A 101 -56.39 -10.15 2.10
N GLY A 102 -55.74 -10.30 0.94
CA GLY A 102 -55.88 -9.42 -0.22
C GLY A 102 -57.11 -9.70 -1.09
N SER A 103 -57.40 -8.76 -1.98
CA SER A 103 -58.50 -8.77 -2.95
C SER A 103 -58.02 -8.34 -4.32
N SER A 104 -58.66 -8.80 -5.41
CA SER A 104 -58.24 -8.42 -6.77
C SER A 104 -58.32 -6.92 -7.06
N ALA A 105 -59.07 -6.15 -6.26
CA ALA A 105 -59.13 -4.70 -6.40
C ALA A 105 -57.87 -4.00 -5.86
N ASP A 106 -57.05 -4.71 -5.09
CA ASP A 106 -55.86 -4.17 -4.44
C ASP A 106 -54.83 -3.65 -5.44
N THR A 107 -54.70 -4.27 -6.62
CA THR A 107 -53.74 -3.82 -7.65
C THR A 107 -53.93 -2.37 -8.05
N GLU A 108 -55.16 -1.98 -8.39
CA GLU A 108 -55.49 -0.59 -8.74
C GLU A 108 -55.51 0.30 -7.49
N ASN A 109 -56.06 -0.19 -6.38
CA ASN A 109 -56.18 0.58 -5.15
C ASN A 109 -54.82 0.93 -4.54
N TYR A 110 -53.85 0.01 -4.61
CA TYR A 110 -52.53 0.22 -4.05
C TYR A 110 -51.73 1.26 -4.84
N ALA A 111 -51.78 1.21 -6.17
CA ALA A 111 -51.20 2.26 -7.01
C ALA A 111 -51.82 3.64 -6.72
N ASN A 112 -53.13 3.71 -6.54
CA ASN A 112 -53.82 4.94 -6.14
C ASN A 112 -53.42 5.41 -4.73
N PHE A 113 -53.19 4.49 -3.80
CA PHE A 113 -52.70 4.79 -2.47
C PHE A 113 -51.30 5.40 -2.50
N ILE A 114 -50.34 4.76 -3.18
CA ILE A 114 -48.95 5.27 -3.32
C ILE A 114 -48.95 6.69 -3.89
N ARG A 115 -49.69 6.95 -4.98
CA ARG A 115 -49.79 8.29 -5.57
C ARG A 115 -50.36 9.33 -4.60
N ARG A 116 -51.35 8.96 -3.80
CA ARG A 116 -51.94 9.86 -2.79
C ARG A 116 -50.97 10.18 -1.66
N VAL A 117 -50.21 9.20 -1.19
CA VAL A 117 -49.18 9.44 -0.17
C VAL A 117 -48.08 10.31 -0.77
N LYS A 118 -47.56 9.99 -1.95
CA LYS A 118 -46.54 10.79 -2.65
C LYS A 118 -46.96 12.24 -2.82
N ALA A 119 -48.19 12.49 -3.28
CA ALA A 119 -48.70 13.84 -3.48
C ALA A 119 -48.69 14.69 -2.20
N VAL A 120 -48.92 14.09 -1.03
CA VAL A 120 -48.82 14.79 0.25
C VAL A 120 -47.36 14.94 0.68
N PHE A 121 -46.56 13.89 0.53
CA PHE A 121 -45.15 13.84 0.95
C PHE A 121 -44.28 14.85 0.21
N SER A 122 -44.56 15.14 -1.07
CA SER A 122 -43.88 16.17 -1.85
C SER A 122 -43.94 17.56 -1.19
N GLY A 123 -44.98 17.87 -0.41
CA GLY A 123 -45.10 19.13 0.33
C GLY A 123 -44.20 19.20 1.58
N TYR A 124 -43.70 18.05 2.06
CA TYR A 124 -42.84 17.94 3.23
C TYR A 124 -41.38 17.59 2.88
N GLY A 125 -41.09 17.25 1.62
CA GLY A 125 -39.80 16.73 1.21
C GLY A 125 -39.56 15.29 1.67
N TYR A 126 -40.63 14.54 1.96
CA TYR A 126 -40.54 13.14 2.36
C TYR A 126 -40.55 12.19 1.17
N SER A 127 -39.92 11.03 1.35
CA SER A 127 -39.88 9.95 0.36
C SER A 127 -40.84 8.81 0.72
N ILE A 128 -41.29 8.08 -0.30
CA ILE A 128 -42.06 6.85 -0.13
C ILE A 128 -41.46 5.78 -1.03
N THR A 129 -41.22 4.62 -0.43
CA THR A 129 -40.83 3.39 -1.11
C THR A 129 -41.86 2.31 -0.80
N PHE A 130 -41.76 1.20 -1.50
CA PHE A 130 -42.49 0.00 -1.14
C PHE A 130 -41.62 -1.23 -1.39
N THR A 131 -41.93 -2.29 -0.67
CA THR A 131 -41.27 -3.58 -0.81
C THR A 131 -42.14 -4.51 -1.65
N ALA A 132 -41.54 -5.24 -2.59
CA ALA A 132 -42.21 -6.11 -3.54
C ALA A 132 -41.55 -7.49 -3.60
N PRO A 133 -42.33 -8.58 -3.76
CA PRO A 133 -41.78 -9.92 -3.84
C PRO A 133 -41.11 -10.18 -5.20
N SER A 134 -40.17 -11.12 -5.24
CA SER A 134 -39.62 -11.68 -6.48
C SER A 134 -40.51 -12.76 -7.11
N SER A 135 -41.36 -13.42 -6.31
CA SER A 135 -42.30 -14.44 -6.77
C SER A 135 -43.39 -13.86 -7.68
N TYR A 136 -43.47 -14.36 -8.91
CA TYR A 136 -44.49 -13.97 -9.90
C TYR A 136 -45.92 -14.08 -9.35
N TRP A 137 -46.20 -15.09 -8.53
CA TRP A 137 -47.54 -15.36 -7.99
C TRP A 137 -48.09 -14.18 -7.18
N TYR A 138 -47.24 -13.54 -6.39
CA TYR A 138 -47.62 -12.36 -5.61
C TYR A 138 -47.38 -11.07 -6.40
N LEU A 139 -46.28 -10.99 -7.14
CA LEU A 139 -45.84 -9.81 -7.86
C LEU A 139 -46.80 -9.37 -8.97
N GLN A 140 -47.52 -10.30 -9.61
CA GLN A 140 -48.52 -9.99 -10.65
C GLN A 140 -49.64 -9.04 -10.17
N ASN A 141 -49.82 -8.88 -8.84
CA ASN A 141 -50.82 -8.00 -8.26
C ASN A 141 -50.30 -6.57 -8.01
N PHE A 142 -49.04 -6.26 -8.37
CA PHE A 142 -48.46 -4.91 -8.27
C PHE A 142 -48.50 -4.23 -9.64
N ASP A 143 -49.19 -3.09 -9.76
CA ASP A 143 -49.14 -2.25 -10.96
C ASP A 143 -47.86 -1.39 -10.94
N LEU A 144 -46.71 -2.04 -11.12
CA LEU A 144 -45.38 -1.41 -11.03
C LEU A 144 -45.23 -0.17 -11.94
N PRO A 145 -45.68 -0.17 -13.21
CA PRO A 145 -45.62 1.05 -14.04
C PRO A 145 -46.34 2.23 -13.42
N SER A 146 -47.54 2.01 -12.87
CA SER A 146 -48.29 3.07 -12.20
C SER A 146 -47.69 3.48 -10.86
N MET A 147 -47.10 2.53 -10.14
CA MET A 147 -46.53 2.77 -8.81
C MET A 147 -45.17 3.46 -8.88
N LEU A 148 -44.45 3.39 -10.00
CA LEU A 148 -43.10 3.94 -10.17
C LEU A 148 -43.02 5.07 -11.21
N ASP A 149 -44.17 5.56 -11.70
CA ASP A 149 -44.22 6.77 -12.53
C ASP A 149 -43.78 8.04 -11.77
N GLU A 150 -43.73 9.19 -12.44
CA GLU A 150 -43.30 10.46 -11.83
C GLU A 150 -44.14 10.88 -10.61
N GLY A 151 -45.39 10.42 -10.50
CA GLY A 151 -46.28 10.66 -9.37
C GLY A 151 -46.29 9.55 -8.33
N GLY A 152 -45.50 8.50 -8.53
CA GLY A 152 -45.42 7.30 -7.70
C GLY A 152 -44.30 7.32 -6.67
N ALA A 153 -43.89 6.13 -6.26
CA ALA A 153 -42.82 5.91 -5.30
C ALA A 153 -41.45 6.33 -5.85
N ASP A 154 -40.55 6.63 -4.91
CA ASP A 154 -39.18 7.01 -5.21
C ASP A 154 -38.41 5.84 -5.83
N TRP A 155 -38.56 4.63 -5.27
CA TRP A 155 -38.11 3.36 -5.81
C TRP A 155 -38.88 2.19 -5.18
N VAL A 156 -38.67 0.96 -5.67
CA VAL A 156 -39.15 -0.29 -5.07
C VAL A 156 -37.97 -1.12 -4.57
N ASN A 157 -38.12 -1.69 -3.36
CA ASN A 157 -37.20 -2.67 -2.82
C ASN A 157 -37.70 -4.07 -3.21
N VAL A 158 -36.97 -4.78 -4.07
CA VAL A 158 -37.40 -6.09 -4.57
C VAL A 158 -36.76 -7.19 -3.74
N MET A 159 -37.57 -8.03 -3.10
CA MET A 159 -37.11 -9.13 -2.24
C MET A 159 -36.58 -10.30 -3.09
N THR A 160 -35.38 -10.15 -3.64
CA THR A 160 -34.66 -11.16 -4.43
C THR A 160 -33.93 -12.20 -3.56
N TYR A 161 -34.59 -12.55 -2.45
CA TYR A 161 -34.28 -13.61 -1.50
C TYR A 161 -35.58 -14.32 -1.15
N ASP A 162 -35.50 -15.44 -0.40
CA ASP A 162 -36.65 -16.33 -0.19
C ASP A 162 -37.26 -16.86 -1.49
N LEU A 163 -36.43 -17.05 -2.52
CA LEU A 163 -36.86 -17.68 -3.78
C LEU A 163 -37.34 -19.11 -3.54
N HIS A 164 -36.63 -19.81 -2.64
CA HIS A 164 -36.88 -21.20 -2.28
C HIS A 164 -36.82 -21.40 -0.76
N GLY A 165 -37.64 -22.33 -0.29
CA GLY A 165 -37.78 -22.66 1.13
C GLY A 165 -38.67 -23.87 1.32
N THR A 166 -38.95 -24.25 2.57
CA THR A 166 -39.73 -25.46 2.87
C THR A 166 -41.17 -25.41 2.36
N TRP A 167 -41.67 -24.21 2.05
CA TRP A 167 -42.99 -23.96 1.46
C TRP A 167 -43.10 -24.39 -0.02
N ASP A 168 -41.99 -24.77 -0.66
CA ASP A 168 -42.00 -25.35 -2.02
C ASP A 168 -42.74 -26.71 -2.07
N SER A 169 -42.91 -27.33 -0.90
CA SER A 169 -43.78 -28.49 -0.68
C SER A 169 -45.21 -28.05 -0.37
N PRO A 170 -46.26 -28.67 -0.97
CA PRO A 170 -46.28 -29.98 -1.63
C PRO A 170 -46.03 -29.95 -3.16
N ALA A 171 -45.89 -31.13 -3.77
CA ALA A 171 -45.49 -31.40 -5.17
C ALA A 171 -46.27 -30.68 -6.30
N ASP A 172 -47.34 -29.94 -5.99
CA ASP A 172 -48.16 -29.24 -6.99
C ASP A 172 -47.49 -27.95 -7.50
N TYR A 173 -46.43 -27.47 -6.84
CA TYR A 173 -45.64 -26.32 -7.25
C TYR A 173 -44.25 -26.74 -7.76
N ILE A 174 -43.26 -26.75 -6.86
CA ILE A 174 -41.86 -27.11 -7.14
C ILE A 174 -41.59 -28.53 -6.62
N GLY A 175 -42.07 -28.84 -5.42
CA GLY A 175 -41.91 -30.13 -4.76
C GLY A 175 -40.90 -30.10 -3.62
N SER A 176 -40.79 -31.21 -2.89
CA SER A 176 -39.94 -31.33 -1.71
C SER A 176 -38.46 -31.53 -2.10
N ILE A 177 -37.90 -30.60 -2.86
CA ILE A 177 -36.50 -30.57 -3.29
C ILE A 177 -35.80 -29.33 -2.74
N VAL A 178 -34.53 -29.46 -2.34
CA VAL A 178 -33.74 -28.31 -1.88
C VAL A 178 -33.33 -27.45 -3.06
N LEU A 179 -33.52 -26.16 -2.94
CA LEU A 179 -33.08 -25.13 -3.88
C LEU A 179 -32.58 -23.94 -3.07
N ALA A 180 -31.68 -23.16 -3.64
CA ALA A 180 -31.05 -22.05 -2.95
C ALA A 180 -32.02 -20.87 -2.77
N HIS A 181 -32.07 -20.28 -1.57
CA HIS A 181 -33.00 -19.18 -1.31
C HIS A 181 -32.67 -17.88 -2.06
N THR A 182 -31.46 -17.79 -2.61
CA THR A 182 -31.03 -16.77 -3.56
C THR A 182 -30.39 -17.44 -4.78
N ASN A 183 -30.68 -16.92 -5.97
CA ASN A 183 -30.20 -17.48 -7.23
C ASN A 183 -30.11 -16.39 -8.30
N LEU A 184 -28.89 -16.01 -8.67
CA LEU A 184 -28.64 -14.93 -9.63
C LEU A 184 -29.30 -15.19 -11.00
N THR A 185 -29.36 -16.45 -11.45
CA THR A 185 -30.01 -16.77 -12.74
C THR A 185 -31.52 -16.48 -12.73
N GLU A 186 -32.19 -16.65 -11.59
CA GLU A 186 -33.61 -16.34 -11.44
C GLU A 186 -33.84 -14.84 -11.25
N ILE A 187 -32.94 -14.17 -10.53
CA ILE A 187 -32.90 -12.71 -10.40
C ILE A 187 -32.72 -12.04 -11.77
N GLU A 188 -31.84 -12.60 -12.61
CA GLU A 188 -31.64 -12.15 -13.99
C GLU A 188 -32.93 -12.22 -14.81
N VAL A 189 -33.64 -13.35 -14.73
CA VAL A 189 -34.92 -13.52 -15.43
C VAL A 189 -35.94 -12.49 -14.94
N LEU A 190 -36.02 -12.24 -13.63
CA LEU A 190 -36.93 -11.25 -13.05
C LEU A 190 -36.68 -9.84 -13.63
N TYR A 191 -35.43 -9.37 -13.66
CA TYR A 191 -35.14 -8.03 -14.17
C TYR A 191 -35.26 -7.92 -15.68
N VAL A 192 -34.98 -8.99 -16.43
CA VAL A 192 -35.33 -9.04 -17.86
C VAL A 192 -36.83 -8.83 -18.06
N LEU A 193 -37.69 -9.43 -17.24
CA LEU A 193 -39.14 -9.20 -17.29
C LEU A 193 -39.49 -7.74 -16.98
N PHE A 194 -38.89 -7.15 -15.95
CA PHE A 194 -39.14 -5.76 -15.55
C PHE A 194 -38.81 -4.77 -16.66
N PHE A 195 -37.63 -4.89 -17.26
CA PHE A 195 -37.15 -3.91 -18.22
C PHE A 195 -37.65 -4.17 -19.64
N SER A 196 -37.66 -5.43 -20.06
CA SER A 196 -37.96 -5.77 -21.46
C SER A 196 -39.46 -5.93 -21.72
N LEU A 197 -40.24 -6.37 -20.73
CA LEU A 197 -41.68 -6.62 -20.92
C LEU A 197 -42.55 -5.57 -20.24
N VAL A 198 -42.22 -5.14 -19.02
CA VAL A 198 -43.03 -4.18 -18.25
C VAL A 198 -42.61 -2.73 -18.53
N GLY A 199 -41.33 -2.50 -18.84
CA GLY A 199 -40.80 -1.17 -19.19
C GLY A 199 -40.54 -0.29 -17.97
N ILE A 200 -40.10 -0.88 -16.86
CA ILE A 200 -39.72 -0.15 -15.64
C ILE A 200 -38.32 0.43 -15.81
N ASP A 201 -38.10 1.64 -15.33
CA ASP A 201 -36.77 2.26 -15.30
C ASP A 201 -35.87 1.55 -14.27
N PRO A 202 -34.69 1.03 -14.66
CA PRO A 202 -33.75 0.40 -13.72
C PRO A 202 -33.37 1.28 -12.52
N SER A 203 -33.34 2.61 -12.69
CA SER A 203 -33.06 3.57 -11.62
C SER A 203 -34.15 3.64 -10.53
N LYS A 204 -35.29 2.98 -10.75
CA LYS A 204 -36.38 2.84 -9.78
C LYS A 204 -36.36 1.51 -9.02
N ILE A 205 -35.42 0.62 -9.32
CA ILE A 205 -35.34 -0.72 -8.75
C ILE A 205 -34.15 -0.81 -7.79
N VAL A 206 -34.40 -1.35 -6.60
CA VAL A 206 -33.39 -1.70 -5.61
C VAL A 206 -33.42 -3.21 -5.38
N MET A 207 -32.30 -3.89 -5.57
CA MET A 207 -32.19 -5.35 -5.44
C MET A 207 -31.99 -5.76 -3.98
N GLY A 208 -32.86 -6.63 -3.48
CA GLY A 208 -32.80 -7.18 -2.13
C GLY A 208 -31.79 -8.32 -1.98
N ILE A 209 -31.05 -8.30 -0.89
CA ILE A 209 -30.04 -9.27 -0.50
C ILE A 209 -30.39 -9.79 0.91
N GLY A 210 -30.30 -11.10 1.12
CA GLY A 210 -30.58 -11.72 2.42
C GLY A 210 -29.30 -11.99 3.21
N PHE A 211 -29.17 -11.45 4.42
CA PHE A 211 -28.09 -11.75 5.38
C PHE A 211 -28.44 -12.93 6.29
N TYR A 212 -29.01 -13.96 5.69
CA TYR A 212 -29.40 -15.21 6.32
C TYR A 212 -29.45 -16.29 5.25
N GLY A 213 -29.56 -17.54 5.66
CA GLY A 213 -29.82 -18.67 4.78
C GLY A 213 -31.15 -19.34 5.08
N ARG A 214 -31.69 -20.04 4.07
CA ARG A 214 -32.76 -21.03 4.29
C ARG A 214 -32.16 -22.42 4.36
N SER A 215 -32.65 -23.18 5.34
CA SER A 215 -32.12 -24.49 5.67
C SER A 215 -33.18 -25.59 5.62
N PHE A 216 -32.75 -26.81 5.28
CA PHE A 216 -33.58 -27.97 5.04
C PHE A 216 -32.96 -29.19 5.73
N GLU A 217 -33.79 -30.09 6.24
CA GLU A 217 -33.36 -31.43 6.62
C GLU A 217 -33.47 -32.32 5.37
N LEU A 218 -32.35 -32.81 4.83
CA LEU A 218 -32.36 -33.68 3.64
C LEU A 218 -33.09 -35.00 3.94
N ALA A 219 -33.80 -35.56 2.95
CA ALA A 219 -34.41 -36.87 3.09
C ALA A 219 -33.40 -38.02 2.88
N ASP A 220 -32.29 -37.74 2.22
CA ASP A 220 -31.18 -38.66 1.96
C ASP A 220 -29.84 -37.95 2.15
N ALA A 221 -29.07 -38.36 3.16
CA ALA A 221 -27.74 -37.80 3.44
C ALA A 221 -26.72 -38.03 2.31
N GLY A 222 -27.00 -38.94 1.36
CA GLY A 222 -26.16 -39.15 0.18
C GLY A 222 -26.43 -38.20 -0.99
N CYS A 223 -27.46 -37.36 -0.91
CA CYS A 223 -27.86 -36.42 -1.95
C CYS A 223 -27.79 -34.99 -1.41
N VAL A 224 -26.78 -34.22 -1.84
CA VAL A 224 -26.45 -32.91 -1.24
C VAL A 224 -26.59 -31.72 -2.20
N ASP A 225 -26.80 -31.99 -3.50
CA ASP A 225 -26.91 -30.97 -4.54
C ASP A 225 -28.34 -30.37 -4.60
N PRO A 226 -28.50 -29.13 -5.09
CA PRO A 226 -29.80 -28.59 -5.47
C PRO A 226 -30.61 -29.58 -6.33
N GLY A 227 -31.88 -29.79 -5.98
CA GLY A 227 -32.74 -30.82 -6.57
C GLY A 227 -32.85 -32.10 -5.74
N CYS A 228 -32.03 -32.28 -4.70
CA CYS A 228 -32.14 -33.39 -3.76
C CYS A 228 -33.38 -33.27 -2.85
N PRO A 229 -34.01 -34.39 -2.44
CA PRO A 229 -35.23 -34.33 -1.67
C PRO A 229 -35.00 -33.88 -0.21
N PHE A 230 -35.90 -33.07 0.35
CA PHE A 230 -35.92 -32.72 1.78
C PHE A 230 -37.08 -33.38 2.53
N ALA A 231 -36.87 -33.67 3.82
CA ALA A 231 -37.88 -34.18 4.74
C ALA A 231 -38.62 -33.06 5.49
N GLY A 232 -37.96 -31.91 5.72
CA GLY A 232 -38.56 -30.75 6.36
C GLY A 232 -37.59 -29.58 6.50
N ALA A 233 -37.90 -28.66 7.40
CA ALA A 233 -37.01 -27.59 7.82
C ALA A 233 -35.88 -28.15 8.68
N ALA A 234 -34.64 -27.67 8.49
CA ALA A 234 -33.58 -27.97 9.43
C ALA A 234 -33.91 -27.34 10.81
N PRO A 235 -33.33 -27.85 11.91
CA PRO A 235 -33.50 -27.26 13.23
C PRO A 235 -33.17 -25.77 13.26
N ALA A 236 -33.84 -25.03 14.15
CA ALA A 236 -33.56 -23.61 14.37
C ALA A 236 -32.14 -23.39 14.92
N GLY A 237 -31.51 -22.31 14.48
CA GLY A 237 -30.28 -21.81 15.09
C GLY A 237 -30.50 -21.25 16.50
N PRO A 238 -29.43 -21.11 17.29
CA PRO A 238 -29.50 -20.58 18.67
C PRO A 238 -30.03 -19.14 18.77
N CYS A 239 -29.80 -18.32 17.74
CA CYS A 239 -30.15 -16.90 17.67
C CYS A 239 -31.33 -16.65 16.73
N SER A 240 -31.42 -17.35 15.59
CA SER A 240 -32.55 -17.20 14.67
C SER A 240 -33.86 -17.71 15.26
N VAL A 241 -33.79 -18.76 16.10
CA VAL A 241 -34.91 -19.43 16.77
C VAL A 241 -36.07 -19.77 15.81
N SER A 242 -35.75 -19.95 14.51
CA SER A 242 -36.72 -20.21 13.45
C SER A 242 -36.27 -21.42 12.62
N PRO A 243 -36.96 -22.57 12.71
CA PRO A 243 -36.61 -23.74 11.91
C PRO A 243 -36.61 -23.42 10.42
N GLY A 244 -35.58 -23.88 9.72
CA GLY A 244 -35.41 -23.61 8.29
C GLY A 244 -34.83 -22.24 7.95
N THR A 245 -34.37 -21.49 8.96
CA THR A 245 -33.65 -20.22 8.80
C THR A 245 -32.45 -20.17 9.72
N LEU A 246 -31.33 -19.70 9.19
CA LEU A 246 -30.13 -19.40 9.97
C LEU A 246 -29.65 -17.99 9.64
N MET A 247 -29.33 -17.19 10.65
CA MET A 247 -28.64 -15.91 10.45
C MET A 247 -27.28 -16.17 9.81
N TYR A 248 -26.75 -15.22 9.03
CA TYR A 248 -25.44 -15.41 8.39
C TYR A 248 -24.34 -15.78 9.40
N THR A 249 -24.36 -15.17 10.58
CA THR A 249 -23.42 -15.44 11.68
C THR A 249 -23.48 -16.87 12.21
N GLU A 250 -24.67 -17.46 12.28
CA GLU A 250 -24.84 -18.87 12.67
C GLU A 250 -24.30 -19.81 11.58
N ILE A 251 -24.37 -19.38 10.32
CA ILE A 251 -23.83 -20.12 9.17
C ILE A 251 -22.31 -20.02 9.16
N GLU A 252 -21.73 -18.86 9.46
CA GLU A 252 -20.29 -18.69 9.66
C GLU A 252 -19.77 -19.62 10.76
N ASP A 253 -20.45 -19.68 11.91
CA ASP A 253 -20.11 -20.60 13.00
C ASP A 253 -20.12 -22.07 12.54
N ILE A 254 -21.10 -22.45 11.71
CA ILE A 254 -21.20 -23.80 11.13
C ILE A 254 -20.02 -24.07 10.19
N VAL A 255 -19.75 -23.14 9.26
CA VAL A 255 -18.71 -23.26 8.23
C VAL A 255 -17.31 -23.28 8.84
N ASN A 256 -17.07 -22.47 9.87
CA ASN A 256 -15.79 -22.38 10.59
C ASN A 256 -15.58 -23.53 11.59
N SER A 257 -16.60 -24.36 11.84
CA SER A 257 -16.47 -25.53 12.69
C SER A 257 -15.67 -26.65 12.02
N ASN A 258 -14.86 -27.39 12.79
CA ASN A 258 -14.16 -28.59 12.30
C ASN A 258 -15.11 -29.74 11.87
N ALA A 259 -16.43 -29.54 11.91
CA ALA A 259 -17.44 -30.52 11.56
C ALA A 259 -17.89 -30.44 10.08
N VAL A 260 -17.52 -29.38 9.37
CA VAL A 260 -17.85 -29.14 7.97
C VAL A 260 -16.56 -29.23 7.15
N ASN A 261 -16.56 -30.07 6.10
CA ASN A 261 -15.38 -30.24 5.23
C ASN A 261 -15.57 -29.65 3.82
N ASP A 262 -16.81 -29.52 3.35
CA ASP A 262 -17.11 -29.19 1.96
C ASP A 262 -18.21 -28.12 1.89
N VAL A 263 -17.81 -26.85 1.73
CA VAL A 263 -18.71 -25.77 1.29
C VAL A 263 -18.73 -25.75 -0.23
N ILE A 264 -19.92 -25.81 -0.82
CA ILE A 264 -20.09 -25.84 -2.26
C ILE A 264 -20.45 -24.45 -2.75
N PHE A 265 -19.65 -23.94 -3.68
CA PHE A 265 -19.89 -22.68 -4.37
C PHE A 265 -20.47 -22.94 -5.75
N ASP A 266 -21.71 -22.50 -5.99
CA ASP A 266 -22.31 -22.46 -7.32
C ASP A 266 -22.07 -21.08 -7.93
N SER A 267 -21.06 -21.00 -8.79
CA SER A 267 -20.67 -19.74 -9.44
C SER A 267 -21.70 -19.23 -10.45
N VAL A 268 -22.60 -20.10 -10.94
CA VAL A 268 -23.63 -19.72 -11.93
C VAL A 268 -24.82 -19.11 -11.22
N ALA A 269 -25.29 -19.75 -10.14
CA ALA A 269 -26.33 -19.20 -9.29
C ALA A 269 -25.83 -18.09 -8.35
N ALA A 270 -24.51 -17.89 -8.27
CA ALA A 270 -23.83 -16.98 -7.34
C ALA A 270 -24.37 -17.18 -5.91
N VAL A 271 -24.24 -18.40 -5.40
CA VAL A 271 -24.69 -18.78 -4.05
C VAL A 271 -23.80 -19.88 -3.50
N LYS A 272 -23.69 -19.97 -2.18
CA LYS A 272 -23.04 -21.09 -1.49
C LYS A 272 -24.06 -21.94 -0.77
N TYR A 273 -23.74 -23.22 -0.61
CA TYR A 273 -24.50 -24.10 0.24
C TYR A 273 -23.61 -25.15 0.88
N VAL A 274 -24.08 -25.68 2.00
CA VAL A 274 -23.30 -26.62 2.81
C VAL A 274 -24.22 -27.60 3.51
N VAL A 275 -23.73 -28.83 3.69
CA VAL A 275 -24.35 -29.84 4.55
C VAL A 275 -23.60 -29.91 5.87
N TYR A 276 -24.34 -29.81 6.97
CA TYR A 276 -23.86 -29.87 8.33
C TYR A 276 -24.69 -30.87 9.14
N ASN A 277 -24.22 -31.25 10.33
CA ASN A 277 -24.84 -32.27 11.18
C ASN A 277 -25.12 -33.62 10.48
N GLY A 278 -24.52 -33.87 9.31
CA GLY A 278 -24.67 -35.08 8.50
C GLY A 278 -25.91 -35.12 7.60
N ILE A 279 -26.87 -34.21 7.73
CA ILE A 279 -28.11 -34.22 6.92
C ILE A 279 -28.78 -32.84 6.76
N ASP A 280 -28.42 -31.86 7.58
CA ASP A 280 -28.97 -30.51 7.49
C ASP A 280 -28.25 -29.76 6.37
N TRP A 281 -29.00 -29.07 5.52
CA TRP A 281 -28.50 -28.34 4.36
C TRP A 281 -28.87 -26.87 4.51
N VAL A 282 -27.97 -25.95 4.17
CA VAL A 282 -28.28 -24.51 4.14
C VAL A 282 -27.66 -23.86 2.91
N SER A 283 -28.44 -23.04 2.20
CA SER A 283 -27.93 -22.09 1.20
C SER A 283 -27.86 -20.69 1.76
N TYR A 284 -26.81 -19.96 1.40
CA TYR A 284 -26.53 -18.62 1.90
C TYR A 284 -25.64 -17.84 0.93
N ASP A 285 -25.51 -16.55 1.22
CA ASP A 285 -24.62 -15.64 0.53
C ASP A 285 -23.45 -15.22 1.44
N ASP A 286 -22.26 -15.13 0.88
CA ASP A 286 -21.06 -14.56 1.52
C ASP A 286 -20.42 -13.49 0.63
N GLU A 287 -19.29 -12.93 1.02
CA GLU A 287 -18.63 -11.82 0.33
C GLU A 287 -18.40 -12.14 -1.15
N GLN A 288 -18.03 -13.39 -1.47
CA GLN A 288 -17.79 -13.82 -2.84
C GLN A 288 -19.08 -13.83 -3.68
N THR A 289 -20.18 -14.36 -3.15
CA THR A 289 -21.44 -14.43 -3.90
C THR A 289 -22.14 -13.07 -3.97
N LEU A 290 -22.00 -12.26 -2.92
CA LEU A 290 -22.47 -10.88 -2.88
C LEU A 290 -21.74 -10.01 -3.90
N ALA A 291 -20.42 -10.14 -4.03
CA ALA A 291 -19.65 -9.41 -5.05
C ALA A 291 -20.16 -9.71 -6.47
N LEU A 292 -20.50 -10.96 -6.78
CA LEU A 292 -21.09 -11.33 -8.07
C LEU A 292 -22.48 -10.68 -8.29
N LYS A 293 -23.33 -10.69 -7.26
CA LYS A 293 -24.65 -10.04 -7.30
C LYS A 293 -24.53 -8.52 -7.46
N MET A 294 -23.59 -7.88 -6.75
CA MET A 294 -23.30 -6.46 -6.87
C MET A 294 -22.80 -6.10 -8.28
N ASN A 295 -21.86 -6.87 -8.83
CA ASN A 295 -21.38 -6.69 -10.19
C ASN A 295 -22.52 -6.78 -11.21
N TYR A 296 -23.43 -7.73 -11.03
CA TYR A 296 -24.61 -7.84 -11.88
C TYR A 296 -25.55 -6.63 -11.74
N ALA A 297 -25.89 -6.22 -10.51
CA ALA A 297 -26.74 -5.04 -10.26
C ALA A 297 -26.16 -3.76 -10.90
N ASN A 298 -24.85 -3.57 -10.79
CA ASN A 298 -24.14 -2.46 -11.43
C ASN A 298 -24.21 -2.55 -12.97
N SER A 299 -24.05 -3.76 -13.54
CA SER A 299 -24.06 -3.96 -15.00
C SER A 299 -25.39 -3.58 -15.67
N ILE A 300 -26.50 -3.65 -14.94
CA ILE A 300 -27.84 -3.29 -15.41
C ILE A 300 -28.33 -1.93 -14.88
N CYS A 301 -27.44 -1.17 -14.22
CA CYS A 301 -27.69 0.18 -13.72
C CYS A 301 -28.89 0.27 -12.76
N LEU A 302 -29.00 -0.67 -11.81
CA LEU A 302 -30.00 -0.56 -10.74
C LEU A 302 -29.75 0.68 -9.88
N SER A 303 -30.79 1.16 -9.20
CA SER A 303 -30.71 2.28 -8.24
C SER A 303 -29.80 1.97 -7.04
N GLY A 304 -29.71 0.69 -6.68
CA GLY A 304 -28.88 0.21 -5.59
C GLY A 304 -29.33 -1.16 -5.08
N THR A 305 -28.93 -1.47 -3.85
CA THR A 305 -29.30 -2.71 -3.16
C THR A 305 -29.92 -2.43 -1.77
N MET A 306 -30.68 -3.40 -1.29
CA MET A 306 -31.31 -3.44 0.03
C MET A 306 -30.91 -4.72 0.72
N VAL A 307 -30.70 -4.68 2.04
CA VAL A 307 -30.27 -5.82 2.83
C VAL A 307 -31.32 -6.18 3.86
N TRP A 308 -31.70 -7.46 3.89
CA TRP A 308 -32.56 -8.07 4.90
C TRP A 308 -31.80 -9.17 5.67
N SER A 309 -31.33 -8.96 6.90
CA SER A 309 -31.29 -7.66 7.58
C SER A 309 -29.94 -7.43 8.27
N LEU A 310 -29.65 -6.15 8.52
CA LEU A 310 -28.37 -5.69 9.05
C LEU A 310 -27.99 -6.35 10.39
N ASP A 311 -28.98 -6.69 11.22
CA ASP A 311 -28.82 -7.33 12.53
C ASP A 311 -28.43 -8.82 12.46
N GLN A 312 -28.38 -9.42 11.27
CA GLN A 312 -28.11 -10.86 11.06
C GLN A 312 -26.68 -11.13 10.58
N HIS A 313 -25.91 -10.06 10.34
CA HIS A 313 -24.50 -10.08 9.94
C HIS A 313 -23.64 -9.42 11.03
N GLY A 314 -22.50 -10.02 11.36
CA GLY A 314 -21.61 -9.61 12.45
C GLY A 314 -21.74 -10.47 13.71
N THR A 315 -20.61 -10.89 14.27
CA THR A 315 -20.47 -11.82 15.40
C THR A 315 -21.48 -11.57 16.55
N PRO A 316 -22.08 -12.63 17.13
CA PRO A 316 -22.85 -12.52 18.36
C PRO A 316 -22.00 -11.83 19.43
N PRO A 317 -22.61 -10.90 20.19
CA PRO A 317 -21.88 -9.92 20.97
C PRO A 317 -21.10 -10.59 22.11
N THR A 318 -19.80 -10.71 21.91
CA THR A 318 -18.86 -10.95 22.98
C THR A 318 -17.94 -9.74 23.10
N CYS A 319 -17.47 -9.43 24.29
CA CYS A 319 -16.50 -8.34 24.54
C CYS A 319 -15.10 -8.64 23.94
N LEU A 320 -15.04 -9.43 22.86
CA LEU A 320 -13.84 -9.92 22.20
C LEU A 320 -13.60 -9.22 20.85
N ASP A 321 -14.61 -8.55 20.28
CA ASP A 321 -14.48 -7.76 19.04
C ASP A 321 -13.98 -6.34 19.35
N ILE A 322 -12.72 -6.27 19.74
CA ILE A 322 -12.01 -5.04 20.10
C ILE A 322 -11.33 -4.35 18.90
N GLU A 323 -11.37 -4.96 17.71
CA GLU A 323 -10.68 -4.48 16.51
C GLU A 323 -11.57 -4.59 15.27
N CYS A 324 -11.42 -3.66 14.33
CA CYS A 324 -12.11 -3.67 13.05
C CYS A 324 -11.35 -4.51 12.02
N PRO A 325 -12.04 -5.28 11.16
CA PRO A 325 -11.42 -5.96 10.03
C PRO A 325 -10.64 -4.99 9.12
N VAL A 326 -9.57 -5.48 8.50
CA VAL A 326 -8.78 -4.73 7.51
C VAL A 326 -9.71 -4.17 6.41
N GLY A 327 -9.62 -2.87 6.13
CA GLY A 327 -10.50 -2.18 5.16
C GLY A 327 -11.75 -1.53 5.77
N SER A 328 -11.91 -1.63 7.09
CA SER A 328 -13.04 -1.01 7.81
C SER A 328 -12.58 -0.06 8.91
N THR A 329 -13.34 1.00 9.14
CA THR A 329 -13.07 2.01 10.16
C THR A 329 -14.05 1.90 11.32
N THR A 330 -13.58 2.22 12.54
CA THR A 330 -14.44 2.30 13.73
C THR A 330 -15.36 3.51 13.65
N LEU A 331 -16.67 3.26 13.56
CA LEU A 331 -17.76 4.23 13.66
C LEU A 331 -18.18 4.52 15.10
N TRP A 332 -18.05 3.55 16.00
CA TRP A 332 -18.56 3.67 17.36
C TRP A 332 -17.90 2.69 18.33
N GLU A 333 -17.71 3.14 19.57
CA GLU A 333 -17.26 2.34 20.70
C GLU A 333 -18.43 2.04 21.66
N ASP A 334 -18.75 0.77 21.88
CA ASP A 334 -19.73 0.32 22.88
C ASP A 334 -19.04 -0.26 24.12
N PHE A 335 -19.13 0.47 25.22
CA PHE A 335 -18.56 0.11 26.52
C PHE A 335 -19.44 -0.87 27.31
N LEU A 336 -20.63 -1.22 26.81
CA LEU A 336 -21.56 -2.12 27.49
C LEU A 336 -21.52 -3.54 26.90
N GLY A 337 -21.48 -3.67 25.57
CA GLY A 337 -21.80 -4.94 24.91
C GLY A 337 -23.22 -5.41 25.29
N ASP A 338 -23.68 -6.55 24.77
CA ASP A 338 -25.02 -7.08 25.11
C ASP A 338 -25.12 -7.67 26.53
N ALA A 339 -24.13 -7.46 27.39
CA ALA A 339 -24.15 -7.94 28.77
C ALA A 339 -24.73 -6.89 29.73
N SER A 340 -25.47 -7.35 30.75
CA SER A 340 -25.91 -6.55 31.89
C SER A 340 -24.77 -5.92 32.74
N THR A 341 -23.51 -6.08 32.32
CA THR A 341 -22.29 -5.65 32.99
C THR A 341 -21.39 -4.95 31.98
N PRO A 342 -20.91 -3.71 32.25
CA PRO A 342 -20.01 -2.98 31.37
C PRO A 342 -18.74 -3.77 31.04
N CYS A 343 -18.22 -3.60 29.83
CA CYS A 343 -16.91 -4.07 29.39
C CYS A 343 -15.83 -3.45 30.29
N THR A 344 -15.31 -4.22 31.26
CA THR A 344 -14.28 -3.71 32.18
C THR A 344 -12.94 -3.58 31.46
N GLY A 345 -12.63 -2.39 30.96
CA GLY A 345 -11.34 -2.03 30.38
C GLY A 345 -11.23 -2.09 28.86
N ASN A 346 -12.29 -2.53 28.16
CA ASN A 346 -12.36 -2.64 26.71
C ASN A 346 -13.65 -1.94 26.20
N ALA A 347 -13.67 -1.54 24.93
CA ALA A 347 -14.88 -1.09 24.22
C ALA A 347 -15.03 -1.89 22.93
N ARG A 348 -16.26 -2.21 22.53
CA ARG A 348 -16.55 -2.87 21.25
C ARG A 348 -16.48 -1.84 20.14
N ASN A 349 -15.77 -2.14 19.05
CA ASN A 349 -15.70 -1.28 17.88
C ASN A 349 -16.77 -1.69 16.85
N TYR A 350 -17.63 -0.76 16.44
CA TYR A 350 -18.53 -0.91 15.30
C TYR A 350 -17.82 -0.43 14.06
N CYS A 351 -17.68 -1.31 13.08
CA CYS A 351 -16.87 -1.05 11.91
C CYS A 351 -17.76 -0.74 10.70
N CYS A 352 -17.32 0.13 9.80
CA CYS A 352 -17.88 0.20 8.45
C CYS A 352 -16.77 0.13 7.42
N ASP A 353 -17.07 -0.41 6.26
CA ASP A 353 -16.18 -0.32 5.10
C ASP A 353 -15.83 1.14 4.86
N THR A 354 -14.55 1.43 4.72
CA THR A 354 -14.12 2.78 4.36
C THR A 354 -14.66 3.10 2.97
N PRO A 355 -15.34 4.25 2.75
CA PRO A 355 -15.79 4.62 1.42
C PRO A 355 -14.60 4.60 0.46
N SER A 356 -14.74 3.89 -0.67
CA SER A 356 -13.75 3.89 -1.73
C SER A 356 -13.72 5.29 -2.33
N VAL A 357 -12.82 6.14 -1.84
CA VAL A 357 -12.52 7.39 -2.51
C VAL A 357 -11.57 7.02 -3.64
N ASP A 358 -12.01 7.20 -4.89
CA ASP A 358 -11.14 7.10 -6.06
C ASP A 358 -10.05 8.20 -5.94
N THR A 359 -8.99 7.94 -5.20
CA THR A 359 -7.76 8.71 -5.33
C THR A 359 -7.19 8.45 -6.72
N PHE A 360 -6.71 9.51 -7.38
CA PHE A 360 -6.17 9.44 -8.73
C PHE A 360 -4.91 8.56 -8.74
N ILE A 361 -5.06 7.26 -9.01
CA ILE A 361 -3.91 6.38 -9.20
C ILE A 361 -3.62 6.27 -10.70
N PRO A 362 -2.39 6.57 -11.17
CA PRO A 362 -2.03 6.38 -12.57
C PRO A 362 -2.00 4.90 -13.00
N VAL A 363 -2.00 3.95 -12.05
CA VAL A 363 -1.92 2.50 -12.24
C VAL A 363 -2.79 1.75 -11.21
N PRO A 364 -3.60 0.73 -11.58
CA PRO A 364 -4.34 -0.07 -10.61
C PRO A 364 -3.42 -0.73 -9.57
N ALA A 365 -3.82 -0.71 -8.29
CA ALA A 365 -3.01 -1.30 -7.20
C ALA A 365 -2.67 -2.79 -7.42
N ASN A 366 -3.56 -3.53 -8.11
CA ASN A 366 -3.40 -4.93 -8.52
C ASN A 366 -2.23 -5.17 -9.48
N ASP A 367 -1.79 -4.12 -10.18
CA ASP A 367 -0.65 -4.16 -11.09
C ASP A 367 0.68 -3.80 -10.38
N VAL A 368 0.62 -3.30 -9.13
CA VAL A 368 1.79 -2.87 -8.33
C VAL A 368 2.14 -3.90 -7.24
N PHE A 369 1.15 -4.53 -6.59
CA PHE A 369 1.31 -5.48 -5.49
C PHE A 369 0.68 -6.87 -5.76
N PRO A 370 1.29 -7.99 -5.29
CA PRO A 370 0.76 -9.33 -5.51
C PRO A 370 -0.51 -9.57 -4.70
N MET A 371 -1.66 -9.79 -5.36
CA MET A 371 -2.92 -9.94 -4.63
C MET A 371 -3.28 -11.37 -4.22
N SER A 372 -3.36 -11.54 -2.90
CA SER A 372 -4.59 -11.98 -2.22
C SER A 372 -5.03 -11.05 -1.06
N GLU A 373 -4.36 -9.92 -0.80
CA GLU A 373 -4.52 -9.17 0.47
C GLU A 373 -4.91 -7.69 0.34
N VAL A 374 -5.09 -7.16 -0.87
CA VAL A 374 -5.15 -5.70 -1.04
C VAL A 374 -6.28 -5.29 -2.02
N GLU A 375 -7.46 -5.92 -1.90
CA GLU A 375 -8.68 -5.48 -2.59
C GLU A 375 -9.26 -4.24 -1.89
N GLY A 376 -9.22 -3.07 -2.55
CA GLY A 376 -9.90 -1.84 -2.10
C GLY A 376 -9.10 -0.52 -2.10
N ASN A 377 -7.92 -0.44 -2.71
CA ASN A 377 -6.92 0.51 -2.21
C ASN A 377 -7.01 1.97 -2.67
N VAL A 378 -6.68 2.80 -1.69
CA VAL A 378 -5.99 4.10 -1.81
C VAL A 378 -4.50 3.82 -2.02
N VAL A 379 -3.94 4.30 -3.12
CA VAL A 379 -2.49 4.21 -3.41
C VAL A 379 -1.97 5.63 -3.49
N ASP A 380 -0.95 5.92 -2.69
CA ASP A 380 -0.24 7.19 -2.79
C ASP A 380 1.03 7.00 -3.63
N TYR A 381 1.19 7.86 -4.63
CA TYR A 381 2.21 7.78 -5.67
C TYR A 381 3.15 8.97 -5.58
N ASP A 382 4.44 8.71 -5.52
CA ASP A 382 5.47 9.74 -5.64
C ASP A 382 6.41 9.40 -6.81
N ASP A 383 6.25 10.14 -7.90
CA ASP A 383 7.25 10.32 -8.93
C ASP A 383 8.16 11.46 -8.54
N ASN A 384 9.41 11.16 -8.24
CA ASN A 384 10.39 12.21 -8.01
C ASN A 384 10.83 12.82 -9.37
N GLU A 385 9.99 13.67 -9.97
CA GLU A 385 10.26 14.46 -11.19
C GLU A 385 10.98 15.81 -10.90
N GLY A 386 11.95 15.82 -9.98
CA GLY A 386 12.60 17.04 -9.50
C GLY A 386 13.87 17.49 -10.27
N THR A 387 13.87 18.70 -10.83
CA THR A 387 15.01 19.34 -11.52
C THR A 387 16.19 19.69 -10.59
N PRO A 388 17.47 19.66 -11.05
CA PRO A 388 18.65 19.86 -10.21
C PRO A 388 18.96 21.34 -9.93
N ASP A 389 19.27 21.71 -8.68
CA ASP A 389 20.10 22.88 -8.39
C ASP A 389 21.38 22.46 -7.64
N ASP A 390 22.52 22.88 -8.16
CA ASP A 390 23.88 22.35 -7.92
C ASP A 390 24.58 23.07 -6.76
N THR A 391 23.85 23.42 -5.68
CA THR A 391 24.43 24.24 -4.60
C THR A 391 24.12 23.75 -3.20
N THR A 392 24.89 22.74 -2.78
CA THR A 392 25.35 22.50 -1.39
C THR A 392 24.30 22.43 -0.26
N THR A 393 24.30 21.28 0.42
CA THR A 393 23.91 21.08 1.83
C THR A 393 22.49 21.54 2.20
N GLY A 394 21.53 20.63 2.02
CA GLY A 394 20.16 20.80 2.50
C GLY A 394 19.14 20.98 1.38
N ASP A 395 18.95 19.94 0.58
CA ASP A 395 17.68 19.61 -0.06
C ASP A 395 17.59 18.07 -0.10
N GLY A 396 16.38 17.51 -0.01
CA GLY A 396 16.15 16.07 -0.15
C GLY A 396 16.14 15.61 -1.61
N SER A 397 16.90 16.27 -2.51
CA SER A 397 16.86 16.03 -3.95
C SER A 397 18.20 16.35 -4.63
N ALA A 398 19.17 15.45 -4.49
CA ALA A 398 20.18 15.29 -5.53
C ALA A 398 19.75 14.04 -6.31
N GLY A 399 19.49 14.00 -7.61
CA GLY A 399 19.69 14.95 -8.68
C GLY A 399 19.80 14.13 -9.97
N LEU A 400 18.71 13.99 -10.72
CA LEU A 400 18.67 13.25 -11.97
C LEU A 400 17.81 14.07 -12.95
N GLY A 401 18.46 14.77 -13.88
CA GLY A 401 17.77 15.70 -14.78
C GLY A 401 16.72 15.02 -15.65
N ASP A 402 15.55 15.64 -15.71
CA ASP A 402 14.35 15.19 -16.43
C ASP A 402 14.26 15.80 -17.84
N ASP A 403 13.89 14.99 -18.83
CA ASP A 403 13.49 15.38 -20.18
C ASP A 403 12.06 14.93 -20.56
N GLY A 404 11.30 14.42 -19.59
CA GLY A 404 9.96 13.86 -19.73
C GLY A 404 9.93 12.45 -20.32
N LEU A 405 11.05 11.72 -20.26
CA LEU A 405 11.19 10.35 -20.77
C LEU A 405 11.85 9.47 -19.70
N GLU A 406 11.04 8.68 -18.96
CA GLU A 406 11.45 7.83 -17.81
C GLU A 406 12.48 6.75 -18.17
N ASN A 407 12.78 6.61 -19.46
CA ASN A 407 13.63 5.59 -20.03
C ASN A 407 15.03 6.12 -20.41
N ASP A 408 15.21 7.43 -20.53
CA ASP A 408 16.46 8.04 -21.00
C ASP A 408 17.25 8.70 -19.85
N SER A 409 16.65 8.79 -18.65
CA SER A 409 17.21 9.40 -17.45
C SER A 409 17.10 8.47 -16.23
N PRO A 410 17.95 8.65 -15.20
CA PRO A 410 17.83 7.91 -13.96
C PRO A 410 16.49 8.16 -13.25
N PHE A 411 15.95 7.14 -12.60
CA PHE A 411 14.58 7.07 -12.12
C PHE A 411 14.53 6.57 -10.67
N SER A 412 13.63 7.13 -9.87
CA SER A 412 13.26 6.61 -8.55
C SER A 412 11.78 6.78 -8.28
N SER A 413 11.12 5.74 -7.77
CA SER A 413 9.72 5.80 -7.33
C SER A 413 9.49 4.97 -6.08
N VAL A 414 8.65 5.48 -5.18
CA VAL A 414 8.13 4.72 -4.03
C VAL A 414 6.61 4.67 -4.14
N PHE A 415 6.06 3.48 -3.95
CA PHE A 415 4.63 3.22 -3.89
C PHE A 415 4.30 2.77 -2.48
N ILE A 416 3.32 3.43 -1.85
CA ILE A 416 2.77 3.00 -0.57
C ILE A 416 1.28 2.74 -0.76
N ALA A 417 0.81 1.57 -0.35
CA ALA A 417 -0.58 1.20 -0.47
C ALA A 417 -1.07 0.45 0.77
N SER A 418 -2.34 0.62 1.07
CA SER A 418 -3.04 -0.13 2.11
C SER A 418 -4.46 -0.47 1.64
N PRO A 419 -4.97 -1.67 1.98
CA PRO A 419 -6.40 -1.98 1.88
C PRO A 419 -7.25 -1.21 2.88
N ASN A 420 -6.63 -0.66 3.94
CA ASN A 420 -7.30 0.22 4.87
C ASN A 420 -7.08 1.69 4.47
N ALA A 421 -8.15 2.37 4.06
CA ALA A 421 -8.09 3.77 3.62
C ALA A 421 -7.67 4.76 4.72
N ALA A 422 -7.71 4.36 6.00
CA ALA A 422 -7.22 5.16 7.12
C ALA A 422 -5.68 5.12 7.28
N SER A 423 -4.99 4.17 6.63
CA SER A 423 -3.55 3.97 6.84
C SER A 423 -2.67 4.88 5.98
N VAL A 424 -3.16 5.31 4.81
CA VAL A 424 -2.41 6.11 3.84
C VAL A 424 -3.29 7.24 3.32
N SER A 425 -2.78 8.46 3.26
CA SER A 425 -3.48 9.64 2.72
C SER A 425 -2.47 10.67 2.20
N SER A 426 -2.94 11.84 1.75
CA SER A 426 -2.08 12.94 1.34
C SER A 426 -2.53 14.26 1.98
N LEU A 427 -1.54 15.08 2.34
CA LEU A 427 -1.67 16.44 2.89
C LEU A 427 -1.02 17.49 1.97
N ASP A 428 -0.85 17.16 0.69
CA ASP A 428 -0.36 18.07 -0.32
C ASP A 428 -1.46 18.93 -0.95
N THR A 429 -1.06 19.76 -1.92
CA THR A 429 -1.97 20.64 -2.64
C THR A 429 -2.92 19.92 -3.59
N GLU A 430 -2.61 18.69 -4.01
CA GLU A 430 -3.51 17.89 -4.85
C GLU A 430 -4.67 17.32 -4.03
N SER A 431 -4.45 17.13 -2.73
CA SER A 431 -5.47 16.75 -1.75
C SER A 431 -6.14 17.94 -1.05
N ASP A 432 -6.08 19.12 -1.68
CA ASP A 432 -6.67 20.38 -1.19
C ASP A 432 -6.12 20.89 0.17
N TRP A 433 -4.95 20.39 0.59
CA TRP A 433 -4.30 20.84 1.81
C TRP A 433 -3.25 21.92 1.53
N VAL A 434 -3.18 22.90 2.43
CA VAL A 434 -2.13 23.90 2.48
C VAL A 434 -1.47 23.86 3.85
N LEU A 435 -0.22 23.40 3.90
CA LEU A 435 0.60 23.37 5.09
C LEU A 435 1.44 24.66 5.22
N SER A 436 1.49 25.20 6.43
CA SER A 436 2.26 26.38 6.80
C SER A 436 2.95 26.17 8.15
N ASP A 437 3.97 26.98 8.46
CA ASP A 437 4.80 26.85 9.67
C ASP A 437 5.58 25.52 9.75
N CYS A 438 5.96 24.97 8.59
CA CYS A 438 6.74 23.74 8.47
C CYS A 438 8.20 24.05 8.04
N ASP A 439 9.15 23.25 8.53
CA ASP A 439 10.55 23.30 8.11
C ASP A 439 10.79 22.32 6.94
N PRO A 440 11.13 22.80 5.73
CA PRO A 440 11.37 21.95 4.56
C PRO A 440 12.69 21.17 4.61
N THR A 441 13.58 21.47 5.57
CA THR A 441 14.93 20.87 5.65
C THR A 441 15.10 19.91 6.83
N SER A 442 14.09 19.80 7.68
CA SER A 442 14.16 18.98 8.89
C SER A 442 13.84 17.51 8.60
N ASP A 443 14.72 16.63 9.09
CA ASP A 443 14.51 15.18 9.21
C ASP A 443 14.01 14.77 10.62
N GLN A 444 13.71 15.75 11.47
CA GLN A 444 13.20 15.57 12.83
C GLN A 444 11.68 15.78 12.92
N PRO A 445 10.99 15.19 13.92
CA PRO A 445 9.56 15.37 14.16
C PRO A 445 9.14 16.84 14.25
N GLN A 446 8.01 17.18 13.65
CA GLN A 446 7.47 18.55 13.62
C GLN A 446 6.09 18.58 14.26
N SER A 447 5.88 19.48 15.23
CA SER A 447 4.64 19.52 16.04
C SER A 447 3.89 20.85 16.01
N SER A 448 4.33 21.80 15.18
CA SER A 448 3.77 23.16 15.12
C SER A 448 3.31 23.53 13.70
N VAL A 449 2.87 22.55 12.92
CA VAL A 449 2.46 22.76 11.53
C VAL A 449 0.99 23.14 11.49
N THR A 450 0.66 24.18 10.73
CA THR A 450 -0.71 24.62 10.51
C THR A 450 -1.19 24.05 9.18
N ALA A 451 -2.19 23.16 9.22
CA ALA A 451 -2.82 22.57 8.05
C ALA A 451 -4.16 23.27 7.78
N THR A 452 -4.36 23.80 6.56
CA THR A 452 -5.62 24.48 6.17
C THR A 452 -6.18 23.81 4.94
N CYS A 453 -7.46 23.45 4.98
CA CYS A 453 -8.16 22.92 3.82
C CYS A 453 -8.64 24.04 2.89
N THR A 454 -8.44 23.90 1.57
CA THR A 454 -8.82 24.92 0.58
C THR A 454 -10.29 24.89 0.17
N CYS A 455 -11.01 23.82 0.50
CA CYS A 455 -12.43 23.62 0.22
C CYS A 455 -13.24 23.33 1.50
N PRO A 456 -14.59 23.44 1.45
CA PRO A 456 -15.45 22.92 2.50
C PRO A 456 -15.38 21.39 2.56
N MET A 457 -15.22 20.81 3.75
CA MET A 457 -15.12 19.34 3.93
C MET A 457 -16.43 18.58 3.65
N ASP A 458 -17.55 19.28 3.50
CA ASP A 458 -18.85 18.72 3.09
C ASP A 458 -19.02 18.67 1.56
N ASP A 459 -18.04 19.14 0.80
CA ASP A 459 -18.00 19.04 -0.66
C ASP A 459 -17.43 17.68 -1.09
N GLU A 460 -18.16 16.95 -1.96
CA GLU A 460 -17.77 15.61 -2.44
C GLU A 460 -16.50 15.65 -3.29
N ASP A 461 -16.16 16.80 -3.87
CA ASP A 461 -14.95 17.01 -4.67
C ASP A 461 -13.73 17.43 -3.82
N CYS A 462 -13.86 17.53 -2.49
CA CYS A 462 -12.81 18.04 -1.60
C CYS A 462 -11.94 16.92 -1.01
N GLY A 463 -10.64 16.90 -1.38
CA GLY A 463 -9.70 15.85 -0.95
C GLY A 463 -9.36 15.85 0.55
N CYS A 464 -9.63 16.96 1.25
CA CYS A 464 -9.20 17.13 2.65
C CYS A 464 -9.80 16.12 3.64
N ALA A 465 -10.99 15.57 3.34
CA ALA A 465 -11.67 14.66 4.23
C ALA A 465 -10.97 13.29 4.33
N HIS A 466 -10.12 12.94 3.38
CA HIS A 466 -9.50 11.62 3.28
C HIS A 466 -8.63 11.26 4.49
N VAL A 467 -7.76 12.17 4.94
CA VAL A 467 -6.88 11.95 6.11
C VAL A 467 -7.65 11.81 7.42
N LEU A 468 -8.94 12.18 7.42
CA LEU A 468 -9.84 12.08 8.56
C LEU A 468 -10.70 10.82 8.53
N ILE A 469 -10.54 9.95 7.52
CA ILE A 469 -11.22 8.65 7.46
C ILE A 469 -10.70 7.79 8.61
N GLY A 470 -11.57 7.48 9.56
CA GLY A 470 -11.26 6.74 10.78
C GLY A 470 -10.51 7.55 11.82
N LYS A 471 -9.18 7.44 11.84
CA LYS A 471 -8.30 8.22 12.72
C LYS A 471 -7.21 8.87 11.87
N ALA A 472 -6.88 10.12 12.17
CA ALA A 472 -5.73 10.77 11.55
C ALA A 472 -4.39 10.31 12.17
N TYR A 473 -4.41 9.83 13.42
CA TYR A 473 -3.21 9.31 14.09
C TYR A 473 -2.77 7.99 13.47
N ASP A 474 -1.44 7.80 13.33
CA ASP A 474 -0.79 6.64 12.70
C ASP A 474 -1.02 6.52 11.18
N THR A 475 -1.65 7.50 10.54
CA THR A 475 -1.75 7.57 9.07
C THR A 475 -0.43 8.02 8.45
N ILE A 476 0.04 7.31 7.41
CA ILE A 476 1.14 7.77 6.56
C ILE A 476 0.57 8.79 5.58
N VAL A 477 1.15 9.99 5.55
CA VAL A 477 0.71 11.08 4.68
C VAL A 477 1.80 11.52 3.72
N LYS A 478 1.45 11.75 2.45
CA LYS A 478 2.30 12.53 1.55
C LYS A 478 2.29 14.00 1.94
N LEU A 479 3.47 14.53 2.19
CA LEU A 479 3.73 15.91 2.57
C LEU A 479 4.13 16.72 1.33
N PRO A 480 3.73 18.00 1.25
CA PRO A 480 4.18 18.87 0.17
C PRO A 480 5.69 19.17 0.32
N SER A 481 6.36 19.46 -0.80
CA SER A 481 7.81 19.69 -0.86
C SER A 481 8.35 20.82 0.03
N ASN A 482 7.47 21.69 0.54
CA ASN A 482 7.81 22.73 1.49
C ASN A 482 7.71 22.30 2.96
N CYS A 483 7.54 21.01 3.25
CA CYS A 483 7.30 20.51 4.60
C CYS A 483 7.98 19.17 4.87
N GLY A 484 9.11 19.20 5.57
CA GLY A 484 9.96 18.04 5.84
C GLY A 484 10.97 17.74 4.72
N LEU A 485 12.04 17.01 5.06
CA LEU A 485 13.11 16.66 4.11
C LEU A 485 12.71 15.59 3.08
N GLY A 486 11.58 14.91 3.29
CA GLY A 486 11.08 13.86 2.39
C GLY A 486 9.55 13.91 2.26
N PRO A 487 9.01 13.21 1.26
CA PRO A 487 7.61 13.32 0.86
C PRO A 487 6.65 12.58 1.77
N TYR A 488 7.11 11.77 2.73
CA TYR A 488 6.23 10.99 3.60
C TYR A 488 6.50 11.26 5.08
N GLY A 489 5.43 11.34 5.87
CA GLY A 489 5.49 11.42 7.32
C GLY A 489 4.35 10.62 7.96
N ARG A 490 4.52 10.24 9.24
CA ARG A 490 3.46 9.64 10.04
C ARG A 490 2.78 10.71 10.87
N VAL A 491 1.46 10.80 10.80
CA VAL A 491 0.68 11.76 11.58
C VAL A 491 0.63 11.35 13.06
N VAL A 492 1.10 12.23 13.93
CA VAL A 492 1.05 12.09 15.40
C VAL A 492 -0.25 12.68 15.97
N PHE A 493 -0.79 13.74 15.36
CA PHE A 493 -2.17 14.18 15.56
C PHE A 493 -2.55 15.22 14.51
N LEU A 494 -3.86 15.34 14.25
CA LEU A 494 -4.46 16.39 13.43
C LEU A 494 -5.76 16.86 14.11
N GLU A 495 -5.71 18.02 14.77
CA GLU A 495 -6.81 18.52 15.58
C GLU A 495 -7.26 19.93 15.17
N LEU A 496 -8.54 20.23 15.34
CA LEU A 496 -9.09 21.55 15.03
C LEU A 496 -8.42 22.63 15.89
N ARG A 497 -7.87 23.69 15.27
CA ARG A 497 -7.27 24.78 16.04
C ARG A 497 -8.33 25.55 16.84
N PRO A 498 -8.11 25.85 18.12
CA PRO A 498 -8.99 26.72 18.90
C PRO A 498 -9.06 28.16 18.37
N ASP A 499 -7.96 28.62 17.75
CA ASP A 499 -7.84 29.93 17.13
C ASP A 499 -7.93 29.79 15.61
N GLN A 500 -9.02 30.30 15.05
CA GLN A 500 -9.32 30.30 13.61
C GLN A 500 -9.03 31.67 12.96
N SER A 501 -8.23 32.53 13.61
CA SER A 501 -7.91 33.85 13.07
C SER A 501 -6.84 33.78 11.97
N GLY A 502 -7.17 34.29 10.78
CA GLY A 502 -6.26 34.31 9.61
C GLY A 502 -6.70 33.45 8.42
N HIS A 503 -7.75 32.63 8.58
CA HIS A 503 -8.31 31.82 7.50
C HIS A 503 -9.25 32.66 6.59
N ARG A 504 -9.32 32.32 5.30
CA ARG A 504 -10.27 32.94 4.37
C ARG A 504 -11.69 32.55 4.77
N ALA A 505 -12.62 33.49 4.71
CA ALA A 505 -14.05 33.24 5.01
C ALA A 505 -14.71 32.19 4.09
N ASP A 506 -14.02 31.84 3.00
CA ASP A 506 -14.50 30.93 1.95
C ASP A 506 -13.76 29.56 1.96
N GLY A 507 -12.77 29.36 2.85
CA GLY A 507 -12.00 28.11 2.99
C GLY A 507 -12.34 27.37 4.28
N GLY A 508 -12.11 26.05 4.30
CA GLY A 508 -12.40 25.18 5.45
C GLY A 508 -11.64 25.54 6.73
N PRO A 509 -11.95 24.88 7.86
CA PRO A 509 -11.31 25.17 9.14
C PRO A 509 -9.80 24.86 9.13
N GLY A 510 -9.04 25.57 9.99
CA GLY A 510 -7.62 25.31 10.22
C GLY A 510 -7.36 24.27 11.30
N TYR A 511 -6.34 23.45 11.10
CA TYR A 511 -5.92 22.34 11.96
C TYR A 511 -4.48 22.51 12.46
N SER A 512 -4.22 21.96 13.64
CA SER A 512 -2.88 21.76 14.18
C SER A 512 -2.44 20.35 13.85
N LEU A 513 -1.37 20.26 13.07
CA LEU A 513 -0.74 19.02 12.62
C LEU A 513 0.58 18.81 13.36
N ALA A 514 0.79 17.58 13.82
CA ALA A 514 2.09 17.05 14.18
C ALA A 514 2.38 15.77 13.40
N PHE A 515 3.59 15.62 12.90
CA PHE A 515 4.06 14.41 12.24
C PHE A 515 5.49 14.05 12.65
N ASP A 516 5.82 12.77 12.53
CA ASP A 516 7.16 12.22 12.75
C ASP A 516 7.56 11.25 11.62
N TYR A 517 8.72 10.62 11.78
CA TYR A 517 9.27 9.66 10.83
C TYR A 517 9.41 8.26 11.45
N ALA A 518 8.65 7.98 12.52
CA ALA A 518 8.73 6.72 13.26
C ALA A 518 7.64 5.74 12.79
N PHE A 519 7.75 5.31 11.52
CA PHE A 519 6.78 4.41 10.86
C PHE A 519 6.65 3.04 11.54
N THR A 520 7.62 2.64 12.36
CA THR A 520 7.59 1.40 13.14
C THR A 520 6.70 1.47 14.37
N ASP A 521 6.30 2.65 14.85
CA ASP A 521 5.32 2.73 15.94
C ASP A 521 3.86 2.78 15.43
N ILE A 522 3.63 2.66 14.11
CA ILE A 522 2.29 2.46 13.56
C ILE A 522 1.75 1.13 14.11
N ALA A 523 0.62 1.19 14.80
CA ALA A 523 0.02 0.02 15.40
C ALA A 523 -0.49 -0.98 14.34
N GLU A 524 -0.36 -2.29 14.61
CA GLU A 524 -0.80 -3.37 13.68
C GLU A 524 -2.30 -3.29 13.34
N GLU A 525 -3.11 -2.74 14.27
CA GLU A 525 -4.54 -2.42 14.06
C GLU A 525 -4.80 -1.44 12.91
N ASN A 526 -3.77 -0.70 12.45
CA ASN A 526 -3.89 0.19 11.30
C ASN A 526 -3.97 -0.56 9.97
N GLY A 527 -3.94 -1.90 9.99
CA GLY A 527 -4.01 -2.74 8.80
C GLY A 527 -2.67 -2.85 8.08
N PRO A 528 -2.56 -3.77 7.09
CA PRO A 528 -1.31 -4.02 6.43
C PRO A 528 -0.95 -2.85 5.51
N ILE A 529 0.29 -2.35 5.61
CA ILE A 529 0.78 -1.26 4.76
C ILE A 529 1.91 -1.81 3.91
N TYR A 530 1.73 -1.80 2.60
CA TYR A 530 2.69 -2.31 1.63
C TYR A 530 3.51 -1.18 1.03
N MET A 531 4.78 -1.44 0.78
CA MET A 531 5.71 -0.51 0.15
C MET A 531 6.46 -1.21 -0.97
N ARG A 532 6.60 -0.51 -2.10
CA ARG A 532 7.51 -0.88 -3.17
C ARG A 532 8.40 0.30 -3.50
N ALA A 533 9.68 0.06 -3.70
CA ALA A 533 10.62 1.08 -4.16
C ALA A 533 11.46 0.56 -5.33
N ASP A 534 11.55 1.38 -6.38
CA ASP A 534 12.39 1.16 -7.55
C ASP A 534 13.34 2.35 -7.69
N MET A 535 14.63 2.10 -7.89
CA MET A 535 15.61 3.16 -8.15
C MET A 535 16.67 2.66 -9.13
N THR A 536 16.99 3.42 -10.16
CA THR A 536 17.92 3.00 -11.20
C THR A 536 18.58 4.19 -11.88
N ASP A 537 19.80 4.02 -12.35
CA ASP A 537 20.45 4.96 -13.27
C ASP A 537 20.61 4.40 -14.69
N MET A 538 20.05 3.21 -14.96
CA MET A 538 20.15 2.50 -16.24
C MET A 538 19.12 2.98 -17.26
N PRO A 539 19.54 3.46 -18.45
CA PRO A 539 18.62 3.76 -19.54
C PRO A 539 17.85 2.51 -20.00
N GLY A 540 16.57 2.66 -20.33
CA GLY A 540 15.69 1.59 -20.78
C GLY A 540 15.08 0.75 -19.64
N TYR A 541 15.39 1.07 -18.37
CA TYR A 541 14.93 0.29 -17.22
C TYR A 541 13.42 0.32 -17.08
N TRP A 542 12.77 1.47 -17.30
CA TRP A 542 11.31 1.57 -17.24
C TRP A 542 10.65 0.62 -18.24
N ASP A 543 10.95 0.71 -19.53
CA ASP A 543 10.30 -0.15 -20.55
C ASP A 543 10.68 -1.63 -20.42
N SER A 544 11.90 -1.93 -19.96
CA SER A 544 12.44 -3.29 -19.96
C SER A 544 12.18 -4.03 -18.65
N ILE A 545 12.01 -3.30 -17.55
CA ILE A 545 11.79 -3.84 -16.21
C ILE A 545 10.41 -3.43 -15.69
N ILE A 546 10.07 -2.16 -15.64
CA ILE A 546 8.80 -1.71 -15.04
C ILE A 546 7.58 -2.03 -15.93
N ASP A 547 7.59 -1.64 -17.21
CA ASP A 547 6.49 -1.74 -18.18
C ASP A 547 6.59 -2.97 -19.11
N SER A 548 7.30 -4.04 -18.69
CA SER A 548 7.65 -5.18 -19.56
C SER A 548 6.97 -6.49 -19.12
N PRO A 549 6.37 -7.26 -20.06
CA PRO A 549 5.68 -8.50 -19.73
C PRO A 549 6.65 -9.66 -19.36
N PRO A 550 6.18 -10.63 -18.55
CA PRO A 550 7.00 -11.72 -18.02
C PRO A 550 7.47 -12.74 -19.06
N ASP A 551 6.75 -12.91 -20.18
CA ASP A 551 7.15 -13.82 -21.25
C ASP A 551 7.82 -13.06 -22.40
N GLY A 552 9.01 -13.48 -22.82
CA GLY A 552 9.71 -12.95 -24.00
C GLY A 552 8.98 -13.22 -25.33
N SER A 553 7.66 -13.36 -25.35
CA SER A 553 6.88 -13.54 -26.57
C SER A 553 6.72 -12.19 -27.28
N THR A 554 7.41 -12.08 -28.41
CA THR A 554 7.33 -10.95 -29.33
C THR A 554 5.93 -10.84 -29.93
N THR A 555 4.98 -10.23 -29.23
CA THR A 555 3.77 -9.69 -29.85
C THR A 555 3.80 -8.17 -29.76
N SER A 556 4.51 -7.57 -30.71
CA SER A 556 4.41 -6.14 -31.00
C SER A 556 2.96 -5.81 -31.39
N VAL A 557 2.16 -5.34 -30.45
CA VAL A 557 0.91 -4.65 -30.78
C VAL A 557 1.32 -3.28 -31.27
N ARG A 558 1.36 -3.10 -32.61
CA ARG A 558 1.57 -1.78 -33.21
C ARG A 558 0.40 -0.88 -32.82
N LYS A 559 0.66 0.11 -31.95
CA LYS A 559 -0.24 1.26 -31.73
C LYS A 559 -0.43 1.98 -33.08
N ARG A 560 -1.65 1.93 -33.62
CA ARG A 560 -2.07 2.74 -34.76
C ARG A 560 -3.12 3.73 -34.24
N ASP A 561 -2.74 5.00 -34.26
CA ASP A 561 -3.57 6.21 -34.30
C ASP A 561 -4.73 6.33 -33.30
N LEU A 562 -4.51 6.98 -32.15
CA LEU A 562 -5.51 7.83 -31.49
C LEU A 562 -4.81 8.99 -30.76
N ASN A 563 -4.94 10.20 -31.33
CA ASN A 563 -4.62 11.46 -30.69
C ASN A 563 -5.72 11.80 -29.68
N PHE A 564 -5.49 11.59 -28.40
CA PHE A 564 -6.04 12.35 -27.26
C PHE A 564 -5.19 11.99 -26.03
N HIS A 565 -4.91 12.96 -25.17
CA HIS A 565 -4.06 12.80 -23.97
C HIS A 565 -4.72 11.83 -22.98
N GLN A 566 -4.41 10.54 -23.11
CA GLN A 566 -4.54 9.56 -22.03
C GLN A 566 -3.13 9.25 -21.51
N PRO A 567 -2.91 9.15 -20.19
CA PRO A 567 -1.68 8.58 -19.65
C PRO A 567 -1.41 7.24 -20.32
N ARG A 568 -0.15 6.96 -20.68
CA ARG A 568 0.22 5.72 -21.37
C ARG A 568 -0.20 4.54 -20.48
N GLY A 569 -1.25 3.83 -20.88
CA GLY A 569 -1.80 2.71 -20.11
C GLY A 569 -0.75 1.63 -19.84
N VAL A 570 -0.28 1.59 -18.59
CA VAL A 570 0.57 0.53 -18.02
C VAL A 570 -0.34 -0.66 -17.76
N ASN A 571 -0.53 -1.49 -18.79
CA ASN A 571 -1.16 -2.80 -18.63
C ASN A 571 -0.07 -3.83 -18.86
N LYS A 572 0.62 -4.27 -17.78
CA LYS A 572 1.08 -5.65 -17.53
C LYS A 572 2.27 -5.71 -16.57
N ARG A 573 2.07 -6.39 -15.43
CA ARG A 573 3.05 -7.36 -14.91
C ARG A 573 2.33 -8.50 -14.19
N TRP A 574 2.79 -9.73 -14.38
CA TRP A 574 2.21 -10.94 -13.78
C TRP A 574 3.26 -11.70 -12.95
N TRP A 575 2.78 -12.30 -11.86
CA TRP A 575 3.50 -12.96 -10.77
C TRP A 575 4.08 -14.33 -11.19
N GLY A 576 5.41 -14.44 -11.20
CA GLY A 576 6.19 -15.64 -11.52
C GLY A 576 7.60 -15.54 -10.90
N SER A 577 8.56 -16.43 -11.24
CA SER A 577 9.92 -16.39 -10.67
C SER A 577 10.68 -15.12 -11.12
N PHE A 578 10.50 -14.03 -10.37
CA PHE A 578 10.97 -12.69 -10.67
C PHE A 578 12.49 -12.67 -10.84
N THR A 579 13.24 -13.44 -10.05
CA THR A 579 14.71 -13.52 -10.11
C THR A 579 15.21 -13.87 -11.50
N ASN A 580 14.66 -14.91 -12.14
CA ASN A 580 15.13 -15.34 -13.46
C ASN A 580 14.79 -14.33 -14.55
N TRP A 581 13.63 -13.69 -14.44
CA TRP A 581 13.17 -12.70 -15.40
C TRP A 581 13.93 -11.36 -15.24
N TYR A 582 14.16 -10.91 -14.00
CA TYR A 582 14.87 -9.67 -13.67
C TYR A 582 16.33 -9.78 -14.11
N LEU A 583 17.01 -10.88 -13.73
CA LEU A 583 18.37 -11.16 -14.18
C LEU A 583 18.46 -11.33 -15.70
N PHE A 584 17.46 -11.93 -16.37
CA PHE A 584 17.44 -12.05 -17.83
C PHE A 584 17.28 -10.70 -18.53
N ARG A 585 16.38 -9.84 -18.05
CA ARG A 585 16.14 -8.50 -18.62
C ARG A 585 17.29 -7.55 -18.34
N LEU A 586 17.90 -7.58 -17.16
CA LEU A 586 19.15 -6.86 -16.87
C LEU A 586 20.27 -7.29 -17.82
N ASN A 587 20.40 -8.59 -18.08
CA ASN A 587 21.34 -9.08 -19.09
C ASN A 587 21.03 -8.56 -20.52
N GLN A 588 19.75 -8.38 -20.88
CA GLN A 588 19.40 -7.75 -22.16
C GLN A 588 19.71 -6.24 -22.19
N LEU A 589 19.42 -5.51 -21.11
CA LEU A 589 19.79 -4.10 -20.95
C LEU A 589 21.30 -3.92 -21.08
N ASN A 590 22.09 -4.84 -20.51
CA ASN A 590 23.55 -4.91 -20.69
C ASN A 590 24.00 -5.08 -22.14
N THR A 591 23.21 -5.73 -23.00
CA THR A 591 23.54 -5.89 -24.43
C THR A 591 23.09 -4.71 -25.30
N LEU A 592 22.01 -4.04 -24.92
CA LEU A 592 21.48 -2.85 -25.59
C LEU A 592 22.40 -1.63 -25.39
N THR A 593 23.04 -1.52 -24.22
CA THR A 593 23.89 -0.39 -23.79
C THR A 593 25.29 -0.32 -24.39
N SER A 594 25.72 -1.28 -25.23
CA SER A 594 27.05 -1.18 -25.87
C SER A 594 27.16 -0.07 -26.94
N LYS A 595 26.06 0.59 -27.31
CA LYS A 595 26.02 1.65 -28.34
C LYS A 595 25.71 3.06 -27.83
N ASP A 596 24.95 3.19 -26.73
CA ASP A 596 24.43 4.48 -26.24
C ASP A 596 24.81 4.72 -24.76
N SER A 597 26.07 4.49 -24.41
CA SER A 597 26.58 4.51 -23.03
C SER A 597 26.47 5.90 -22.38
N VAL A 598 25.46 6.12 -21.54
CA VAL A 598 25.49 7.17 -20.51
C VAL A 598 26.34 6.64 -19.36
N SER A 599 27.65 6.80 -19.50
CA SER A 599 28.65 6.58 -18.46
C SER A 599 28.79 7.87 -17.67
N ARG A 600 28.43 7.85 -16.38
CA ARG A 600 28.57 9.02 -15.49
C ARG A 600 29.97 8.97 -14.88
N ASN A 601 30.89 9.73 -15.46
CA ASN A 601 32.27 9.79 -15.00
C ASN A 601 32.41 10.75 -13.82
N PHE A 602 32.66 10.21 -12.63
CA PHE A 602 32.84 11.03 -11.41
C PHE A 602 34.30 11.37 -11.19
N HIS A 603 34.73 12.56 -11.62
CA HIS A 603 36.12 13.00 -11.43
C HIS A 603 36.30 13.76 -10.11
N TRP A 604 36.96 13.12 -9.15
CA TRP A 604 37.49 13.80 -7.96
C TRP A 604 38.96 14.18 -8.19
N SER A 605 39.42 15.33 -7.69
CA SER A 605 40.83 15.77 -7.77
C SER A 605 41.16 16.70 -6.61
N ASP A 606 41.92 16.23 -5.62
CA ASP A 606 42.26 17.01 -4.42
C ASP A 606 43.59 16.54 -3.77
N SER A 607 44.14 17.31 -2.81
CA SER A 607 45.46 17.13 -2.20
C SER A 607 45.41 17.18 -0.68
N TYR A 608 45.83 16.10 -0.02
CA TYR A 608 45.75 15.91 1.43
C TYR A 608 47.13 15.76 2.05
N THR A 609 47.33 16.37 3.23
CA THR A 609 48.52 16.15 4.05
C THR A 609 48.21 15.06 5.07
N ILE A 610 48.76 13.86 4.86
CA ILE A 610 48.51 12.70 5.72
C ILE A 610 49.39 12.75 6.97
N PHE A 611 50.56 13.38 6.87
CA PHE A 611 51.46 13.58 8.00
C PHE A 611 52.20 14.89 7.84
N SER A 612 52.22 15.71 8.88
CA SER A 612 53.08 16.90 8.97
C SER A 612 53.64 17.01 10.36
N GLN A 613 54.96 17.02 10.46
CA GLN A 613 55.67 17.28 11.71
C GLN A 613 56.77 18.28 11.47
N SER A 614 56.88 19.28 12.33
CA SER A 614 57.98 20.23 12.31
C SER A 614 58.58 20.38 13.70
N GLU A 615 59.90 20.27 13.78
CA GLU A 615 60.68 20.57 14.97
C GLU A 615 61.76 21.60 14.64
N SER A 616 61.85 22.62 15.50
CA SER A 616 62.80 23.72 15.34
C SER A 616 63.99 23.50 16.27
N CYS A 617 65.15 23.10 15.71
CA CYS A 617 66.42 23.04 16.43
C CYS A 617 67.26 24.30 16.18
N PRO A 618 68.15 24.71 17.11
CA PRO A 618 68.88 25.99 17.03
C PRO A 618 69.71 26.23 15.75
N ASN A 619 70.10 25.18 15.03
CA ASN A 619 70.93 25.25 13.82
C ASN A 619 70.32 24.53 12.61
N PHE A 620 69.11 23.96 12.76
CA PHE A 620 68.49 23.11 11.75
C PHE A 620 66.97 23.08 11.95
N GLN A 621 66.20 23.24 10.87
CA GLN A 621 64.76 23.00 10.90
C GLN A 621 64.49 21.64 10.27
N SER A 622 63.99 20.71 11.06
CA SER A 622 63.51 19.41 10.57
C SER A 622 62.00 19.52 10.39
N SER A 623 61.53 19.44 9.16
CA SER A 623 60.12 19.20 8.85
C SER A 623 60.00 17.93 8.03
N LEU A 624 58.90 17.20 8.21
CA LEU A 624 58.52 16.08 7.38
C LEU A 624 57.04 16.24 7.04
N ASP A 625 56.77 16.48 5.78
CA ASP A 625 55.44 16.58 5.21
C ASP A 625 55.24 15.45 4.21
N ILE A 626 54.17 14.68 4.40
CA ILE A 626 53.72 13.61 3.50
C ILE A 626 52.36 14.04 2.96
N THR A 627 52.33 14.34 1.66
CA THR A 627 51.13 14.77 0.97
C THR A 627 50.76 13.77 -0.12
N VAL A 628 49.47 13.46 -0.23
CA VAL A 628 48.91 12.64 -1.30
C VAL A 628 47.94 13.50 -2.09
N SER A 629 48.19 13.63 -3.39
CA SER A 629 47.27 14.27 -4.33
C SER A 629 46.83 13.25 -5.36
N GLY A 630 45.54 13.16 -5.64
CA GLY A 630 45.05 12.12 -6.53
C GLY A 630 43.79 12.53 -7.28
N SER A 631 43.47 11.74 -8.30
CA SER A 631 42.19 11.80 -8.97
C SER A 631 41.60 10.41 -9.12
N ALA A 632 40.31 10.26 -8.84
CA ALA A 632 39.57 9.04 -9.09
C ALA A 632 38.43 9.31 -10.07
N SER A 633 38.13 8.32 -10.91
CA SER A 633 36.98 8.26 -11.79
C SER A 633 36.26 6.94 -11.58
N ILE A 634 34.99 6.99 -11.24
CA ILE A 634 34.13 5.81 -11.26
C ILE A 634 33.05 5.99 -12.33
N ASP A 635 32.74 4.90 -13.03
CA ASP A 635 31.62 4.73 -13.94
C ASP A 635 30.77 3.60 -13.35
N SER A 636 29.55 3.94 -12.91
CA SER A 636 28.66 2.99 -12.26
C SER A 636 27.30 2.94 -12.96
N GLN A 637 26.68 1.77 -12.86
CA GLN A 637 25.28 1.52 -13.15
C GLN A 637 24.70 0.73 -11.98
N PHE A 638 23.55 1.13 -11.48
CA PHE A 638 22.87 0.46 -10.39
C PHE A 638 21.37 0.38 -10.63
N GLY A 639 20.78 -0.66 -10.07
CA GLY A 639 19.34 -0.87 -10.03
C GLY A 639 18.94 -1.47 -8.70
N TYR A 640 17.97 -0.86 -8.04
CA TYR A 640 17.37 -1.29 -6.79
C TYR A 640 15.90 -1.62 -7.03
N TYR A 641 15.50 -2.75 -6.48
CA TYR A 641 14.10 -3.13 -6.32
C TYR A 641 13.90 -3.56 -4.87
N LEU A 642 12.88 -3.02 -4.23
CA LEU A 642 12.47 -3.39 -2.89
C LEU A 642 10.95 -3.58 -2.88
N GLU A 643 10.52 -4.68 -2.26
CA GLU A 643 9.15 -4.96 -1.90
C GLU A 643 9.14 -5.32 -0.42
N ALA A 644 8.43 -4.49 0.35
CA ALA A 644 8.38 -4.55 1.80
C ALA A 644 6.95 -4.32 2.30
N THR A 645 6.70 -4.75 3.53
CA THR A 645 5.53 -4.37 4.30
C THR A 645 6.00 -3.50 5.46
N ILE A 646 5.43 -2.31 5.61
CA ILE A 646 5.67 -1.39 6.73
C ILE A 646 4.98 -1.93 7.99
N VAL A 647 3.75 -2.42 7.84
CA VAL A 647 2.94 -3.02 8.91
C VAL A 647 2.31 -4.32 8.40
N PRO A 648 2.56 -5.49 9.00
CA PRO A 648 3.67 -5.76 9.92
C PRO A 648 5.03 -5.59 9.20
N PRO A 649 6.09 -5.13 9.89
CA PRO A 649 7.40 -4.89 9.29
C PRO A 649 8.03 -6.17 8.71
N ALA A 650 8.13 -6.26 7.38
CA ALA A 650 8.74 -7.40 6.68
C ALA A 650 9.32 -6.99 5.32
N VAL A 651 10.33 -7.72 4.84
CA VAL A 651 10.84 -7.58 3.47
C VAL A 651 10.52 -8.84 2.70
N GLN A 652 9.71 -8.73 1.67
CA GLN A 652 9.33 -9.84 0.81
C GLN A 652 10.42 -10.09 -0.23
N GLN A 653 10.85 -9.02 -0.92
CA GLN A 653 11.82 -9.12 -2.00
C GLN A 653 12.76 -7.93 -2.00
N ALA A 654 14.04 -8.19 -2.23
CA ALA A 654 15.03 -7.15 -2.45
C ALA A 654 16.02 -7.61 -3.50
N TYR A 655 16.23 -6.77 -4.52
CA TYR A 655 17.23 -6.99 -5.55
C TYR A 655 18.11 -5.77 -5.71
N VAL A 656 19.40 -6.05 -5.84
CA VAL A 656 20.41 -5.04 -6.10
C VAL A 656 21.23 -5.52 -7.28
N TYR A 657 21.24 -4.70 -8.31
CA TYR A 657 22.16 -4.82 -9.42
C TYR A 657 23.16 -3.68 -9.35
N PHE A 658 24.43 -4.02 -9.47
CA PHE A 658 25.49 -3.05 -9.45
C PHE A 658 26.59 -3.44 -10.42
N LYS A 659 26.95 -2.50 -11.28
CA LYS A 659 28.05 -2.63 -12.21
C LYS A 659 28.90 -1.39 -12.12
N ALA A 660 30.21 -1.54 -11.95
CA ALA A 660 31.10 -0.39 -11.99
C ALA A 660 32.45 -0.69 -12.61
N GLY A 661 32.97 0.27 -13.35
CA GLY A 661 34.37 0.40 -13.67
C GLY A 661 34.95 1.57 -12.89
N ALA A 662 36.19 1.46 -12.45
CA ALA A 662 36.88 2.56 -11.77
C ALA A 662 38.24 2.81 -12.42
N GLY A 663 38.78 4.00 -12.20
CA GLY A 663 40.16 4.35 -12.46
C GLY A 663 40.63 5.30 -11.37
N ALA A 664 41.82 5.08 -10.82
CA ALA A 664 42.40 5.95 -9.81
C ALA A 664 43.85 6.29 -10.17
N GLN A 665 44.23 7.53 -9.88
CA GLN A 665 45.60 8.00 -9.94
C GLN A 665 45.94 8.69 -8.62
N ALA A 666 47.05 8.30 -8.00
CA ALA A 666 47.57 8.89 -6.78
C ALA A 666 49.02 9.31 -6.99
N THR A 667 49.35 10.52 -6.54
CA THR A 667 50.69 11.07 -6.48
C THR A 667 51.08 11.26 -5.03
N PHE A 668 52.04 10.48 -4.58
CA PHE A 668 52.63 10.59 -3.25
C PHE A 668 53.81 11.54 -3.32
N THR A 669 53.84 12.53 -2.44
CA THR A 669 54.95 13.47 -2.30
C THR A 669 55.41 13.48 -0.84
N ILE A 670 56.65 13.08 -0.61
CA ILE A 670 57.29 13.13 0.70
C ILE A 670 58.35 14.22 0.64
N THR A 671 58.24 15.23 1.50
CA THR A 671 59.17 16.37 1.55
C THR A 671 59.65 16.58 2.97
N GLY A 672 60.96 16.52 3.21
CA GLY A 672 61.45 16.79 4.55
C GLY A 672 62.88 16.38 4.84
N VAL A 673 63.29 16.68 6.08
CA VAL A 673 64.57 16.26 6.65
C VAL A 673 64.38 15.80 8.10
N ALA A 674 64.07 14.52 8.31
CA ALA A 674 63.82 13.95 9.64
C ALA A 674 63.93 12.41 9.62
N ALA A 675 64.08 11.80 10.81
CA ALA A 675 63.93 10.37 11.05
C ALA A 675 62.72 10.13 11.97
N ALA A 676 61.68 9.44 11.49
CA ALA A 676 60.46 9.20 12.24
C ALA A 676 59.90 7.79 11.99
N SER A 677 59.14 7.27 12.95
CA SER A 677 58.32 6.06 12.80
C SER A 677 56.86 6.41 13.02
N TRP A 678 55.96 5.87 12.21
CA TRP A 678 54.55 6.20 12.23
C TRP A 678 53.70 4.96 11.90
N ASP A 679 52.49 4.94 12.44
CA ASP A 679 51.41 4.03 12.11
C ASP A 679 50.13 4.85 12.30
N SER A 680 49.49 5.22 11.20
CA SER A 680 48.27 6.03 11.24
C SER A 680 47.04 5.17 11.54
N GLY A 681 47.12 3.85 11.37
CA GLY A 681 45.96 3.00 11.14
C GLY A 681 45.09 3.46 9.96
N ARG A 682 43.99 2.75 9.71
CA ARG A 682 42.99 3.13 8.72
C ARG A 682 42.23 4.38 9.18
N THR A 683 42.38 5.47 8.44
CA THR A 683 41.73 6.76 8.71
C THR A 683 40.87 7.16 7.52
N GLU A 684 39.63 7.58 7.76
CA GLU A 684 38.76 8.14 6.72
C GLU A 684 39.25 9.55 6.34
N LEU A 685 39.58 9.74 5.07
CA LEU A 685 40.06 11.00 4.52
C LEU A 685 38.90 11.86 4.02
N ILE A 686 37.93 11.23 3.34
CA ILE A 686 36.76 11.88 2.73
C ILE A 686 35.62 10.88 2.67
N SER A 687 34.40 11.33 2.95
CA SER A 687 33.17 10.65 2.55
C SER A 687 32.31 11.57 1.70
N PHE A 688 31.69 11.01 0.69
CA PHE A 688 30.69 11.69 -0.11
C PHE A 688 29.52 10.76 -0.37
N GLY A 689 28.33 11.19 0.07
CA GLY A 689 27.06 10.56 -0.29
C GLY A 689 26.67 11.00 -1.69
N PHE A 690 26.28 10.06 -2.54
CA PHE A 690 25.75 10.36 -3.87
C PHE A 690 24.24 10.63 -3.78
N PRO A 691 23.62 11.16 -4.86
CA PRO A 691 22.17 11.09 -5.09
C PRO A 691 21.60 9.73 -4.68
N GLY A 692 21.00 9.70 -3.50
CA GLY A 692 20.38 8.54 -2.90
C GLY A 692 18.92 8.86 -2.68
N LEU A 693 18.07 7.84 -2.74
CA LEU A 693 16.70 7.96 -2.25
C LEU A 693 16.75 7.97 -0.72
N TYR A 694 16.61 9.15 -0.11
CA TYR A 694 16.58 9.30 1.34
C TYR A 694 15.22 9.80 1.79
N TYR A 695 14.36 8.89 2.23
CA TYR A 695 13.08 9.17 2.86
C TYR A 695 13.24 8.94 4.37
N PRO A 696 13.28 10.00 5.19
CA PRO A 696 13.63 9.91 6.61
C PRO A 696 12.80 8.84 7.31
N GLY A 697 13.45 7.93 8.05
CA GLY A 697 12.78 6.86 8.79
C GLY A 697 12.11 5.77 7.97
N LEU A 698 11.86 5.96 6.67
CA LEU A 698 11.17 5.02 5.80
C LEU A 698 12.15 4.19 4.95
N LEU A 699 13.01 4.85 4.18
CA LEU A 699 13.86 4.21 3.19
C LEU A 699 15.12 5.05 2.93
N THR A 700 16.28 4.40 2.93
CA THR A 700 17.54 4.99 2.47
C THR A 700 18.17 4.04 1.48
N LEU A 701 18.22 4.44 0.21
CA LEU A 701 18.92 3.74 -0.87
C LEU A 701 19.97 4.67 -1.44
N GLY A 702 21.22 4.23 -1.53
CA GLY A 702 22.17 5.04 -2.26
C GLY A 702 23.58 4.53 -2.21
N PRO A 703 24.39 4.89 -3.22
CA PRO A 703 25.82 4.75 -3.10
C PRO A 703 26.37 5.81 -2.14
N SER A 704 27.48 5.49 -1.48
CA SER A 704 28.41 6.45 -0.89
C SER A 704 29.83 6.03 -1.27
N LEU A 705 30.72 7.01 -1.45
CA LEU A 705 32.14 6.74 -1.68
C LEU A 705 32.93 7.30 -0.50
N HIS A 706 33.68 6.40 0.11
CA HIS A 706 34.54 6.66 1.25
C HIS A 706 35.98 6.45 0.79
N LEU A 707 36.85 7.40 1.11
CA LEU A 707 38.27 7.30 0.82
C LEU A 707 39.02 7.14 2.14
N TYR A 708 39.63 5.98 2.35
CA TYR A 708 40.45 5.74 3.53
C TYR A 708 41.94 5.83 3.16
N GLY A 709 42.75 6.29 4.11
CA GLY A 709 44.20 6.29 4.03
C GLY A 709 44.80 5.54 5.21
N GLU A 710 45.84 4.77 4.96
CA GLU A 710 46.65 4.13 5.99
C GLU A 710 48.13 4.31 5.64
N LEU A 711 48.94 4.64 6.64
CA LEU A 711 50.34 4.92 6.47
C LEU A 711 51.10 4.29 7.63
N SER A 712 52.04 3.40 7.32
CA SER A 712 52.91 2.79 8.31
C SER A 712 54.36 2.79 7.84
N GLY A 713 55.31 2.85 8.78
CA GLY A 713 56.71 2.76 8.43
C GLY A 713 57.67 3.49 9.36
N SER A 714 58.94 3.46 8.97
CA SER A 714 60.01 4.24 9.58
C SER A 714 60.98 4.71 8.50
N LEU A 715 61.21 6.02 8.43
CA LEU A 715 62.04 6.61 7.38
C LEU A 715 62.97 7.68 7.95
N SER A 716 64.21 7.70 7.46
CA SER A 716 65.14 8.81 7.56
C SER A 716 65.31 9.43 6.17
N LEU A 717 64.82 10.66 5.98
CA LEU A 717 64.78 11.36 4.69
C LEU A 717 65.58 12.68 4.75
N SER A 718 66.21 13.06 3.64
CA SER A 718 66.65 14.44 3.37
C SER A 718 66.40 14.85 1.92
N GLY A 719 65.24 15.44 1.62
CA GLY A 719 64.88 15.99 0.32
C GLY A 719 63.42 15.71 -0.07
N MET A 720 63.14 15.58 -1.38
CA MET A 720 61.79 15.37 -1.92
C MET A 720 61.73 14.10 -2.76
N TYR A 721 60.74 13.25 -2.49
CA TYR A 721 60.40 12.07 -3.27
C TYR A 721 58.97 12.21 -3.80
N GLN A 722 58.79 12.00 -5.10
CA GLN A 722 57.47 12.02 -5.73
C GLN A 722 57.27 10.76 -6.59
N THR A 723 56.16 10.07 -6.39
CA THR A 723 55.75 8.94 -7.23
C THR A 723 54.28 9.06 -7.59
N THR A 724 53.98 8.94 -8.88
CA THR A 724 52.60 8.89 -9.39
C THR A 724 52.30 7.48 -9.85
N VAL A 725 51.20 6.93 -9.34
CA VAL A 725 50.67 5.61 -9.68
C VAL A 725 49.26 5.81 -10.24
N GLY A 726 48.97 5.24 -11.41
CA GLY A 726 47.64 5.20 -11.99
C GLY A 726 47.23 3.77 -12.33
N TYR A 727 46.01 3.40 -11.97
CA TYR A 727 45.43 2.09 -12.20
C TYR A 727 43.98 2.20 -12.71
N THR A 728 43.67 1.47 -13.78
CA THR A 728 42.29 1.27 -14.25
C THR A 728 41.81 -0.10 -13.81
N PHE A 729 40.74 -0.10 -13.02
CA PHE A 729 40.14 -1.31 -12.45
C PHE A 729 39.38 -2.10 -13.53
N PRO A 730 39.31 -3.44 -13.40
CA PRO A 730 38.39 -4.23 -14.21
C PRO A 730 36.95 -3.85 -13.87
N GLY A 731 36.05 -3.94 -14.86
CA GLY A 731 34.62 -3.80 -14.62
C GLY A 731 34.14 -4.90 -13.67
N ILE A 732 33.37 -4.50 -12.67
CA ILE A 732 32.72 -5.34 -11.67
C ILE A 732 31.24 -5.41 -12.05
N ASP A 733 30.67 -6.61 -12.00
CA ASP A 733 29.27 -6.88 -12.30
C ASP A 733 28.74 -7.79 -11.19
N LEU A 734 27.87 -7.25 -10.35
CA LEU A 734 27.33 -7.88 -9.16
C LEU A 734 25.80 -7.82 -9.19
N SER A 735 25.19 -8.96 -8.86
CA SER A 735 23.75 -9.05 -8.67
C SER A 735 23.44 -9.82 -7.39
N PHE A 736 22.55 -9.27 -6.59
CA PHE A 736 22.06 -9.84 -5.33
C PHE A 736 20.54 -9.90 -5.38
N GLY A 737 19.97 -10.97 -4.86
CA GLY A 737 18.52 -11.17 -4.86
C GLY A 737 18.07 -12.22 -3.85
N LYS A 738 16.92 -11.99 -3.22
CA LYS A 738 16.22 -12.96 -2.36
C LYS A 738 14.71 -12.82 -2.59
N GLU A 739 14.04 -13.93 -2.85
CA GLU A 739 12.60 -14.01 -3.15
C GLU A 739 11.71 -14.24 -1.92
N ASP A 740 12.25 -14.69 -0.78
CA ASP A 740 11.48 -14.94 0.44
C ASP A 740 12.39 -15.05 1.68
N SER A 741 11.98 -14.44 2.79
CA SER A 741 12.51 -14.61 4.16
C SER A 741 12.88 -16.07 4.52
N ASN A 742 12.10 -17.07 4.05
CA ASN A 742 12.23 -18.50 4.37
C ASN A 742 12.93 -19.36 3.30
N ALA A 743 13.23 -18.80 2.12
CA ALA A 743 13.91 -19.54 1.05
C ALA A 743 15.43 -19.59 1.30
N GLY A 744 15.95 -20.80 1.45
CA GLY A 744 17.37 -21.06 1.70
C GLY A 744 18.30 -20.64 0.54
N THR A 745 19.47 -20.13 0.93
CA THR A 745 20.67 -19.78 0.14
C THR A 745 20.45 -18.90 -1.09
N SER A 746 20.89 -17.64 -0.95
CA SER A 746 21.26 -16.76 -2.05
C SER A 746 22.11 -17.45 -3.10
N GLN A 747 21.74 -17.27 -4.36
CA GLN A 747 22.67 -17.50 -5.44
C GLN A 747 23.53 -16.25 -5.62
N PHE A 748 24.77 -16.29 -5.12
CA PHE A 748 25.85 -15.56 -5.77
C PHE A 748 25.92 -16.11 -7.21
N SER A 749 25.33 -15.44 -8.17
CA SER A 749 25.53 -15.83 -9.56
C SER A 749 27.00 -15.53 -9.88
N ASN A 750 27.76 -16.60 -10.12
CA ASN A 750 29.18 -16.53 -10.50
C ASN A 750 29.31 -15.62 -11.72
N GLY A 751 30.05 -14.53 -11.59
CA GLY A 751 30.14 -13.57 -12.69
C GLY A 751 31.21 -12.49 -12.65
N VAL A 752 32.16 -12.47 -11.70
CA VAL A 752 33.35 -11.61 -11.87
C VAL A 752 34.24 -12.27 -12.93
N SER A 753 33.94 -12.03 -14.20
CA SER A 753 34.89 -12.21 -15.29
C SER A 753 35.45 -10.84 -15.65
N PRO A 754 36.66 -10.49 -15.16
CA PRO A 754 37.33 -9.28 -15.58
C PRO A 754 37.39 -9.26 -17.11
N ASN A 755 36.86 -8.22 -17.75
CA ASN A 755 37.11 -8.03 -19.17
C ASN A 755 38.60 -7.69 -19.32
N GLU A 756 39.41 -8.66 -19.76
CA GLU A 756 40.88 -8.59 -19.80
C GLU A 756 41.45 -7.46 -20.70
N ASN A 757 40.58 -6.75 -21.44
CA ASN A 757 41.00 -5.84 -22.50
C ASN A 757 41.34 -4.41 -22.06
N ASN A 758 41.11 -4.02 -20.80
CA ASN A 758 41.29 -2.63 -20.32
C ASN A 758 42.18 -2.50 -19.06
N GLN A 759 43.09 -3.44 -18.81
CA GLN A 759 44.06 -3.30 -17.71
C GLN A 759 45.24 -2.43 -18.14
N GLY A 760 45.48 -1.35 -17.39
CA GLY A 760 46.59 -0.43 -17.65
C GLY A 760 47.15 0.12 -16.35
N PHE A 761 48.45 -0.13 -16.12
CA PHE A 761 49.21 0.46 -15.02
C PHE A 761 50.16 1.51 -15.59
N ASN A 762 50.09 2.74 -15.11
CA ASN A 762 50.99 3.81 -15.52
C ASN A 762 51.67 4.40 -14.28
N TYR A 763 53.00 4.52 -14.33
CA TYR A 763 53.78 5.07 -13.23
C TYR A 763 54.86 6.03 -13.71
N ASN A 764 55.15 7.03 -12.87
CA ASN A 764 56.24 7.96 -13.08
C ASN A 764 56.90 8.28 -11.74
N MET A 765 58.22 8.12 -11.66
CA MET A 765 59.02 8.31 -10.44
C MET A 765 60.01 9.45 -10.60
N GLY A 766 60.06 10.35 -9.62
CA GLY A 766 61.04 11.42 -9.50
C GLY A 766 61.64 11.49 -8.10
N TRP A 767 62.98 11.55 -8.00
CA TRP A 767 63.68 11.59 -6.71
C TRP A 767 64.88 12.53 -6.71
N ASN A 768 65.20 13.11 -5.55
CA ASN A 768 66.47 13.78 -5.25
C ASN A 768 66.77 13.69 -3.74
N VAL A 769 67.33 12.55 -3.27
CA VAL A 769 67.35 12.20 -1.83
C VAL A 769 68.43 11.18 -1.43
N GLU A 770 68.90 11.26 -0.17
CA GLU A 770 69.57 10.18 0.58
C GLU A 770 68.54 9.53 1.54
N LEU A 771 68.43 8.19 1.53
CA LEU A 771 67.30 7.46 2.12
C LEU A 771 67.74 6.18 2.87
N ALA A 772 67.11 5.90 4.01
CA ALA A 772 67.12 4.59 4.68
C ALA A 772 65.81 4.38 5.46
N GLY A 773 65.16 3.22 5.29
CA GLY A 773 63.89 2.90 5.95
C GLY A 773 62.93 2.08 5.10
N GLN A 774 61.76 1.78 5.66
CA GLN A 774 60.61 1.19 4.97
C GLN A 774 59.40 2.09 5.22
N ALA A 775 58.65 2.40 4.18
CA ALA A 775 57.40 3.14 4.29
C ALA A 775 56.36 2.51 3.37
N ASP A 776 55.18 2.26 3.92
CA ASP A 776 54.03 1.68 3.24
C ASP A 776 52.87 2.66 3.35
N ALA A 777 52.33 3.05 2.19
CA ALA A 777 51.20 3.95 2.08
C ALA A 777 50.07 3.27 1.33
N HIS A 778 48.89 3.23 1.94
CA HIS A 778 47.66 2.68 1.41
C HIS A 778 46.66 3.81 1.17
N LEU A 779 46.01 3.75 0.01
CA LEU A 779 44.86 4.57 -0.34
C LEU A 779 43.74 3.62 -0.76
N ILE A 780 42.66 3.62 0.01
CA ILE A 780 41.58 2.63 -0.07
C ILE A 780 40.27 3.36 -0.42
N PRO A 781 40.00 3.66 -1.69
CA PRO A 781 38.65 3.98 -2.14
C PRO A 781 37.70 2.79 -1.87
N SER A 782 36.60 3.08 -1.19
CA SER A 782 35.53 2.16 -0.83
C SER A 782 34.22 2.73 -1.36
N LEU A 783 33.67 2.10 -2.39
CA LEU A 783 32.29 2.36 -2.78
C LEU A 783 31.38 1.46 -1.94
N GLN A 784 30.41 2.08 -1.28
CA GLN A 784 29.41 1.42 -0.47
C GLN A 784 28.04 1.64 -1.10
N LEU A 785 27.20 0.62 -1.07
CA LEU A 785 25.84 0.62 -1.59
C LEU A 785 24.94 0.20 -0.44
N GLY A 786 24.33 1.21 0.19
CA GLY A 786 23.51 1.03 1.39
C GLY A 786 22.03 0.87 1.06
N ILE A 787 21.39 -0.05 1.77
CA ILE A 787 19.94 -0.19 1.85
C ILE A 787 19.55 -0.23 3.32
N SER A 788 18.81 0.78 3.75
CA SER A 788 18.18 0.81 5.06
C SER A 788 16.68 1.00 4.90
N VAL A 789 15.90 0.12 5.53
CA VAL A 789 14.43 0.14 5.48
C VAL A 789 13.90 0.24 6.89
N LEU A 790 12.95 1.17 7.11
CA LEU A 790 12.41 1.52 8.42
C LEU A 790 13.50 1.89 9.45
N GLY A 791 14.44 2.75 9.04
CA GLY A 791 15.56 3.17 9.88
C GLY A 791 16.51 2.04 10.30
N GLY A 792 16.57 0.96 9.50
CA GLY A 792 17.42 -0.21 9.74
C GLY A 792 16.76 -1.31 10.58
N THR A 793 15.47 -1.17 10.91
CA THR A 793 14.75 -2.14 11.77
C THR A 793 14.53 -3.48 11.07
N ILE A 794 14.22 -3.47 9.76
CA ILE A 794 13.91 -4.69 9.00
C ILE A 794 14.98 -5.08 7.99
N LEU A 795 15.71 -4.11 7.46
CA LEU A 795 16.85 -4.32 6.56
C LEU A 795 17.84 -3.18 6.76
N ASP A 796 19.07 -3.54 7.08
CA ASP A 796 20.22 -2.63 7.09
C ASP A 796 21.40 -3.39 6.50
N ALA A 797 21.72 -3.08 5.26
CA ALA A 797 22.66 -3.83 4.46
C ALA A 797 23.52 -2.89 3.63
N GLU A 798 24.80 -3.21 3.57
CA GLU A 798 25.77 -2.47 2.80
C GLU A 798 26.61 -3.44 1.99
N VAL A 799 26.57 -3.28 0.67
CA VAL A 799 27.53 -3.93 -0.22
C VAL A 799 28.66 -2.97 -0.46
N PHE A 800 29.89 -3.41 -0.22
CA PHE A 800 31.05 -2.58 -0.47
C PHE A 800 31.98 -3.21 -1.50
N VAL A 801 32.59 -2.34 -2.30
CA VAL A 801 33.70 -2.65 -3.19
C VAL A 801 34.84 -1.72 -2.83
N GLU A 802 35.93 -2.31 -2.36
CA GLU A 802 37.12 -1.63 -1.88
C GLU A 802 38.31 -1.96 -2.78
N ALA A 803 39.04 -0.93 -3.14
CA ALA A 803 40.29 -1.06 -3.87
C ALA A 803 41.44 -0.52 -3.01
N ASP A 804 42.15 -1.40 -2.34
CA ASP A 804 43.34 -1.04 -1.56
C ASP A 804 44.53 -0.89 -2.52
N ILE A 805 44.85 0.36 -2.86
CA ILE A 805 46.03 0.72 -3.64
C ILE A 805 47.14 1.01 -2.64
N TYR A 806 48.21 0.21 -2.67
CA TYR A 806 49.35 0.43 -1.80
C TYR A 806 50.63 0.69 -2.60
N ALA A 807 51.42 1.61 -2.08
CA ALA A 807 52.76 1.94 -2.55
C ALA A 807 53.72 1.82 -1.36
N GLY A 808 54.55 0.79 -1.41
CA GLY A 808 55.64 0.53 -0.49
C GLY A 808 56.98 0.99 -1.06
N LEU A 809 57.86 1.43 -0.17
CA LEU A 809 59.24 1.75 -0.48
C LEU A 809 60.14 1.06 0.54
N SER A 810 60.89 0.06 0.08
CA SER A 810 61.92 -0.60 0.88
C SER A 810 63.31 -0.08 0.47
N VAL A 811 64.03 0.53 1.41
CA VAL A 811 65.38 1.02 1.18
C VAL A 811 66.36 0.22 2.03
N SER A 812 67.19 -0.58 1.37
CA SER A 812 68.23 -1.37 2.01
C SER A 812 69.61 -0.81 1.68
N GLY A 813 70.41 -0.54 2.71
CA GLY A 813 71.77 -0.05 2.56
C GLY A 813 72.60 -0.38 3.78
N SER A 814 73.89 -0.63 3.58
CA SER A 814 74.84 -0.81 4.69
C SER A 814 76.02 0.16 4.49
N VAL A 815 76.39 0.85 5.56
CA VAL A 815 77.57 1.72 5.57
C VAL A 815 78.65 0.98 6.34
N SER A 816 79.74 0.65 5.65
CA SER A 816 80.92 -0.01 6.22
C SER A 816 82.14 0.88 6.00
N ASN A 817 83.05 0.95 6.98
CA ASN A 817 84.31 1.67 6.82
C ASN A 817 85.25 1.07 5.75
N THR A 818 84.89 -0.09 5.17
CA THR A 818 85.68 -0.81 4.16
C THR A 818 85.00 -1.00 2.81
N VAL A 819 83.73 -0.60 2.64
CA VAL A 819 82.98 -0.73 1.39
C VAL A 819 82.18 0.56 1.14
N ALA A 820 82.23 1.08 -0.09
CA ALA A 820 81.45 2.26 -0.47
C ALA A 820 79.95 2.00 -0.20
N PRO A 821 79.21 2.94 0.40
CA PRO A 821 77.81 2.73 0.72
C PRO A 821 77.04 2.45 -0.58
N GLN A 822 76.37 1.31 -0.60
CA GLN A 822 75.47 0.90 -1.66
C GLN A 822 74.05 0.96 -1.09
N ILE A 823 73.22 1.81 -1.68
CA ILE A 823 71.82 1.98 -1.29
C ILE A 823 70.99 1.38 -2.42
N CYS A 824 70.18 0.38 -2.08
CA CYS A 824 69.24 -0.27 -2.98
C CYS A 824 67.83 0.13 -2.59
N VAL A 825 67.10 0.69 -3.56
CA VAL A 825 65.70 1.06 -3.42
C VAL A 825 64.87 0.03 -4.17
N THR A 826 63.94 -0.60 -3.46
CA THR A 826 62.95 -1.53 -4.01
C THR A 826 61.57 -0.89 -3.81
N PRO A 827 61.01 -0.28 -4.86
CA PRO A 827 59.61 0.14 -4.84
C PRO A 827 58.70 -1.07 -5.02
N GLU A 828 57.64 -1.12 -4.21
CA GLU A 828 56.58 -2.12 -4.25
C GLU A 828 55.27 -1.38 -4.49
N VAL A 829 54.51 -1.78 -5.50
CA VAL A 829 53.18 -1.21 -5.73
C VAL A 829 52.23 -2.35 -6.02
N GLY A 830 51.07 -2.33 -5.39
CA GLY A 830 50.06 -3.34 -5.60
C GLY A 830 48.66 -2.79 -5.43
N VAL A 831 47.70 -3.61 -5.86
CA VAL A 831 46.27 -3.32 -5.71
C VAL A 831 45.58 -4.59 -5.24
N ASN A 832 44.86 -4.49 -4.12
CA ASN A 832 43.95 -5.53 -3.63
C ASN A 832 42.50 -5.06 -3.82
N LEU A 833 41.74 -5.79 -4.62
CA LEU A 833 40.32 -5.55 -4.81
C LEU A 833 39.52 -6.49 -3.90
N ASN A 834 38.88 -5.91 -2.91
CA ASN A 834 38.01 -6.59 -1.97
C ASN A 834 36.57 -6.22 -2.31
N ALA A 835 35.68 -7.19 -2.26
CA ALA A 835 34.26 -6.89 -2.16
C ALA A 835 33.68 -7.68 -1.02
N GLY A 836 32.69 -7.09 -0.37
CA GLY A 836 32.05 -7.73 0.73
C GLY A 836 30.69 -7.17 0.99
N LEU A 837 30.06 -7.78 1.98
CA LEU A 837 28.74 -7.44 2.43
C LEU A 837 28.78 -7.28 3.95
N MET A 838 28.26 -6.15 4.43
CA MET A 838 28.17 -5.76 5.83
C MET A 838 26.72 -5.46 6.20
N GLY A 839 26.36 -5.66 7.46
CA GLY A 839 25.02 -5.34 7.97
C GLY A 839 24.16 -6.57 8.30
N SER A 840 23.01 -6.30 8.94
CA SER A 840 22.01 -7.31 9.30
C SER A 840 21.13 -7.61 8.10
N ILE A 841 21.66 -8.39 7.16
CA ILE A 841 20.83 -9.05 6.17
C ILE A 841 20.10 -10.19 6.85
N LEU A 842 18.78 -10.07 6.99
CA LEU A 842 17.79 -11.16 7.06
C LEU A 842 18.41 -12.59 7.19
N LEU A 843 18.90 -12.94 8.39
CA LEU A 843 19.43 -14.27 8.74
C LEU A 843 20.70 -14.74 7.97
N TRP A 844 21.53 -13.83 7.46
CA TRP A 844 22.88 -14.16 6.96
C TRP A 844 23.88 -13.91 8.10
N GLU A 845 24.89 -14.77 8.20
CA GLU A 845 25.72 -14.88 9.40
C GLU A 845 26.25 -13.53 9.92
N PRO A 846 26.35 -13.34 11.24
CA PRO A 846 26.78 -12.08 11.89
C PRO A 846 28.25 -11.70 11.63
N SER A 847 28.92 -12.38 10.69
CA SER A 847 30.31 -12.15 10.34
C SER A 847 30.35 -11.48 8.96
N PRO A 848 31.02 -10.32 8.80
CA PRO A 848 31.17 -9.69 7.49
C PRO A 848 31.76 -10.71 6.51
N LEU A 849 31.01 -11.02 5.45
CA LEU A 849 31.46 -11.85 4.35
C LEU A 849 32.30 -10.96 3.43
N SER A 850 33.57 -10.77 3.78
CA SER A 850 34.56 -10.15 2.90
C SER A 850 35.26 -11.23 2.09
N THR A 851 35.25 -11.12 0.76
CA THR A 851 36.03 -11.99 -0.11
C THR A 851 36.96 -11.14 -0.99
N SER A 852 38.23 -11.56 -1.09
CA SER A 852 39.17 -10.93 -2.02
C SER A 852 38.80 -11.37 -3.44
N LEU A 853 38.22 -10.46 -4.23
CA LEU A 853 37.82 -10.75 -5.60
C LEU A 853 39.03 -10.87 -6.53
N TYR A 854 40.07 -10.06 -6.29
CA TYR A 854 41.25 -9.99 -7.13
C TYR A 854 42.43 -9.35 -6.37
N SER A 855 43.62 -9.94 -6.44
CA SER A 855 44.85 -9.37 -5.87
C SER A 855 45.97 -9.50 -6.89
N THR A 856 46.68 -8.40 -7.15
CA THR A 856 47.84 -8.37 -8.03
C THR A 856 48.93 -7.50 -7.40
N GLU A 857 50.13 -8.07 -7.30
CA GLU A 857 51.30 -7.42 -6.71
C GLU A 857 52.35 -7.21 -7.81
N PHE A 858 52.85 -5.99 -7.95
CA PHE A 858 53.90 -5.66 -8.91
C PHE A 858 55.18 -5.27 -8.16
N THR A 859 56.07 -6.24 -8.00
CA THR A 859 57.42 -5.99 -7.49
C THR A 859 58.36 -5.60 -8.62
N TRP A 860 59.05 -4.46 -8.50
CA TRP A 860 60.03 -4.02 -9.49
C TRP A 860 61.47 -4.39 -9.13
N PRO A 861 62.39 -4.45 -10.11
CA PRO A 861 63.80 -4.71 -9.84
C PRO A 861 64.40 -3.62 -8.95
N SER A 862 65.08 -4.03 -7.89
CA SER A 862 65.81 -3.13 -6.99
C SER A 862 66.80 -2.27 -7.78
N THR A 863 66.71 -0.95 -7.63
CA THR A 863 67.68 -0.03 -8.23
C THR A 863 68.72 0.33 -7.19
N CYS A 864 69.96 -0.11 -7.40
CA CYS A 864 71.07 0.13 -6.48
C CYS A 864 71.98 1.25 -6.99
N PHE A 865 72.28 2.21 -6.12
CA PHE A 865 73.18 3.33 -6.39
C PHE A 865 74.49 3.19 -5.63
N GLY A 866 75.60 3.52 -6.29
CA GLY A 866 76.90 3.74 -5.66
C GLY A 866 77.13 5.24 -5.41
N SER A 867 77.66 5.59 -4.24
CA SER A 867 77.85 6.95 -3.72
C SER A 867 78.28 8.03 -4.74
N VAL A 868 77.62 9.19 -4.66
CA VAL A 868 78.11 10.48 -5.16
C VAL A 868 79.28 10.91 -4.25
N THR A 869 80.42 11.29 -4.83
CA THR A 869 81.60 11.78 -4.09
C THR A 869 81.30 13.08 -3.33
N GLN A 870 81.69 13.15 -2.05
CA GLN A 870 81.65 14.37 -1.24
C GLN A 870 82.33 15.56 -1.96
N PRO A 871 81.75 16.77 -1.92
CA PRO A 871 82.51 17.98 -2.21
C PRO A 871 83.53 18.19 -1.09
N SER A 872 84.81 18.24 -1.47
CA SER A 872 85.92 18.49 -0.54
C SER A 872 85.75 19.83 0.16
N SER A 873 85.76 19.82 1.49
CA SER A 873 86.03 21.01 2.29
C SER A 873 87.50 21.43 2.09
N SER A 874 87.71 22.65 1.62
CA SER A 874 88.99 23.34 1.73
C SER A 874 88.82 24.53 2.68
N SER A 875 89.67 24.52 3.70
CA SER A 875 89.92 25.57 4.69
C SER A 875 90.13 26.96 4.12
#